data_AF-A0A0Q9KBB0-F1
#
_entry.id   AF-A0A0Q9KBB0-F1
#
_cell.length_a   1.000
_cell.length_b   1.000
_cell.length_c   1.000
_cell.angle_alpha   90.00
_cell.angle_beta   90.00
_cell.angle_gamma   90.00
#
_symmetry.space_group_name_H-M   'P 1'
#
loop_
_entity.id
_entity.type
_entity.pdbx_description
1 polymer ?
#
loop_
_entity_poly.entity_id
_entity_poly.type
_entity_poly.pdbx_seq_one_letter_code
_entity_poly.pdbx_strand_id
1 'polypeptide(L)'
;MGNLATGGGSSAVAASQHAGCQRFRRTDQMVLGRSRRDVADTLGAPDKTARIPEARWMRAMTFERLIRHEAFVSRLLTTTVGALDLARPTGIRRADGGVRTDTTATVLGQAQLKAMHEGVATMITSLAAPFVGLEGVSGATPVKPDFAVVTPRFEVKPGQSEAHVDAEVAKPIGSWLVMGDAKDYERVRAFIDDQRMLKGFLQVALGAESVDEWSKLPTGMTVHPWGALAVPRNAFLQPMAVVERLDDHRAEVRVRAQERQQLVGEAGSDLSDDELKAYVDHLEKTFNPATCPTCNLFEYCREQIRSMSDPAALLTEIGIPPEQRPALSMVAAGGAETADVPDSTIGAVVATRDGQAVWTGQRRTDPVGLPGTVFLVLAKSDAAALGCYGIGVRRVDSVKDAMSWELSIFDDGQSMSTRLAIMELLGTVVAEAMADQAAASPTAPGPVQVVLPDTASGDLLVSMADSLAGTEISRLRWQRDLEVGRPPLTFDGEPAAVPEALTEHQRLAVSFLLDQDRGRAMVLRESFVDLRAALRRHVVPGGVLSDAGRLDYIVTWAEAVDPLDHRVVSDAVASELHTSGARLSNASSDKIHRSLPGSRRKRGEAPQGDYKELIREELEYKADIVDRAAAVLEGLPVSRLREVYRAIEGDAQRVWRRRLDFRASDLVRFGRVNWYWRNSLVPALDKDTTCASQLRVLGNPHSAREAARDAGTREVAYAEVVAVDPVRLRLKTRRIGAGDKVAVVLDGRGPVVDGEDVTLKVQTGSFRFGQWPLAQLEEDERTALDASLVWEPKVPAVVSIGDEVVVAHSDWIGGGYKSGHEIAIGRPPADNQSGPGKDCTEESFVDDPDNHQFCCQPHESREAGTSDWIAEKRAAGEMNPEVWPPVIDMDQFDTPAAGTPTDSTEAETDMTVPSDKTPDDVD
;
A
#
# COMPACT_ATOMS: atom_id res chain seq x y z
N MET A 1 -32.13 -21.58 -8.52
CA MET A 1 -31.22 -20.55 -9.07
C MET A 1 -31.49 -19.27 -8.29
N GLY A 2 -30.82 -19.09 -7.15
CA GLY A 2 -30.93 -17.87 -6.37
C GLY A 2 -29.91 -16.88 -6.90
N ASN A 3 -30.36 -15.78 -7.50
CA ASN A 3 -29.50 -14.66 -7.81
C ASN A 3 -29.07 -14.02 -6.48
N LEU A 4 -27.89 -14.42 -5.98
CA LEU A 4 -27.14 -13.65 -5.00
C LEU A 4 -26.74 -12.34 -5.68
N ALA A 5 -27.46 -11.28 -5.35
CA ALA A 5 -27.42 -10.04 -6.10
C ALA A 5 -26.57 -9.00 -5.36
N THR A 6 -25.24 -9.19 -5.37
CA THR A 6 -24.29 -8.23 -4.79
C THR A 6 -24.45 -6.84 -5.42
N GLY A 7 -24.36 -5.80 -4.59
CA GLY A 7 -24.72 -4.41 -4.89
C GLY A 7 -23.91 -3.68 -5.95
N GLY A 8 -22.82 -4.26 -6.45
CA GLY A 8 -21.80 -3.53 -7.22
C GLY A 8 -22.21 -2.95 -8.58
N GLY A 9 -23.29 -3.44 -9.22
CA GLY A 9 -23.70 -2.98 -10.55
C GLY A 9 -24.20 -1.52 -10.61
N SER A 10 -24.74 -1.00 -9.50
CA SER A 10 -25.24 0.39 -9.42
C SER A 10 -24.31 1.32 -8.62
N SER A 11 -23.40 0.78 -7.80
CA SER A 11 -22.48 1.56 -6.96
C SER A 11 -21.17 1.99 -7.66
N ALA A 12 -20.82 1.38 -8.80
CA ALA A 12 -19.65 1.74 -9.60
C ALA A 12 -19.66 3.18 -10.18
N VAL A 13 -20.76 3.93 -10.06
CA VAL A 13 -20.92 5.25 -10.70
C VAL A 13 -20.10 6.35 -10.03
N ALA A 14 -20.06 6.37 -8.70
CA ALA A 14 -19.34 7.40 -7.95
C ALA A 14 -17.93 6.96 -7.57
N ALA A 15 -17.73 5.65 -7.35
CA ALA A 15 -16.52 5.10 -6.75
C ALA A 15 -15.56 4.44 -7.75
N SER A 16 -15.94 4.28 -9.03
CA SER A 16 -15.04 3.67 -10.02
C SER A 16 -14.00 4.67 -10.52
N GLN A 17 -12.75 4.21 -10.61
CA GLN A 17 -11.67 4.97 -11.23
C GLN A 17 -11.96 5.34 -12.70
N HIS A 18 -12.89 4.64 -13.35
CA HIS A 18 -13.27 4.85 -14.75
C HIS A 18 -14.38 5.89 -14.94
N ALA A 19 -14.95 6.44 -13.85
CA ALA A 19 -16.10 7.34 -13.92
C ALA A 19 -15.83 8.60 -14.78
N GLY A 20 -14.57 9.04 -14.90
CA GLY A 20 -14.19 10.15 -15.78
C GLY A 20 -14.30 9.85 -17.28
N CYS A 21 -14.21 8.58 -17.69
CA CYS A 21 -14.16 8.17 -19.10
C CYS A 21 -15.56 8.20 -19.74
N GLN A 22 -15.71 8.89 -20.87
CA GLN A 22 -17.00 8.95 -21.58
C GLN A 22 -17.44 7.56 -22.07
N ARG A 23 -16.54 6.76 -22.64
CA ARG A 23 -16.84 5.37 -23.03
C ARG A 23 -17.37 4.56 -21.87
N PHE A 24 -16.72 4.60 -20.71
CA PHE A 24 -17.17 3.86 -19.54
C PHE A 24 -18.58 4.27 -19.10
N ARG A 25 -18.83 5.59 -19.01
CA ARG A 25 -20.15 6.13 -18.62
C ARG A 25 -21.27 5.80 -19.61
N ARG A 26 -21.01 5.92 -20.92
CA ARG A 26 -22.02 5.77 -21.99
C ARG A 26 -22.24 4.33 -22.46
N THR A 27 -21.46 3.39 -21.95
CA THR A 27 -21.63 1.93 -22.15
C THR A 27 -22.20 1.25 -20.90
N ASP A 28 -22.67 2.04 -19.95
CA ASP A 28 -23.31 1.53 -18.76
C ASP A 28 -24.57 0.71 -19.08
N GLN A 29 -24.84 -0.31 -18.26
CA GLN A 29 -25.99 -1.18 -18.47
C GLN A 29 -27.33 -0.42 -18.41
N MET A 30 -27.43 0.67 -17.64
CA MET A 30 -28.64 1.50 -17.60
C MET A 30 -28.83 2.33 -18.88
N VAL A 31 -27.77 2.51 -19.69
CA VAL A 31 -27.82 3.25 -20.96
C VAL A 31 -28.06 2.29 -22.13
N LEU A 32 -27.43 1.11 -22.12
CA LEU A 32 -27.47 0.16 -23.25
C LEU A 32 -28.37 -1.06 -23.05
N GLY A 33 -28.86 -1.31 -21.84
CA GLY A 33 -29.61 -2.52 -21.50
C GLY A 33 -28.77 -3.81 -21.46
N ARG A 34 -27.47 -3.74 -21.75
CA ARG A 34 -26.52 -4.87 -21.80
C ARG A 34 -25.36 -4.67 -20.84
N SER A 35 -24.76 -5.74 -20.31
CA SER A 35 -23.58 -5.60 -19.46
C SER A 35 -22.37 -5.15 -20.27
N ARG A 36 -21.42 -4.45 -19.66
CA ARG A 36 -20.19 -4.03 -20.37
C ARG A 36 -19.35 -5.22 -20.87
N ARG A 37 -19.44 -6.39 -20.22
CA ARG A 37 -18.76 -7.61 -20.67
C ARG A 37 -19.42 -8.16 -21.94
N ASP A 38 -20.75 -8.18 -22.00
CA ASP A 38 -21.48 -8.54 -23.23
C ASP A 38 -21.17 -7.56 -24.37
N VAL A 39 -21.04 -6.27 -24.05
CA VAL A 39 -20.62 -5.24 -25.03
C VAL A 39 -19.22 -5.56 -25.54
N ALA A 40 -18.25 -5.84 -24.66
CA ALA A 40 -16.88 -6.20 -25.06
C ALA A 40 -16.84 -7.45 -25.96
N ASP A 41 -17.62 -8.48 -25.60
CA ASP A 41 -17.75 -9.72 -26.39
C ASP A 41 -18.35 -9.43 -27.78
N THR A 42 -19.40 -8.61 -27.85
CA THR A 42 -20.06 -8.21 -29.12
C THR A 42 -19.12 -7.40 -30.01
N LEU A 43 -18.23 -6.59 -29.41
CA LEU A 43 -17.21 -5.82 -30.12
C LEU A 43 -16.03 -6.67 -30.61
N GLY A 44 -15.99 -7.96 -30.27
CA GLY A 44 -14.93 -8.90 -30.68
C GLY A 44 -13.68 -8.89 -29.78
N ALA A 45 -13.72 -8.19 -28.65
CA ALA A 45 -12.60 -8.07 -27.71
C ALA A 45 -13.06 -8.47 -26.29
N PRO A 46 -13.29 -9.77 -26.04
CA PRO A 46 -13.87 -10.26 -24.79
C PRO A 46 -12.96 -9.96 -23.60
N ASP A 47 -13.56 -9.56 -22.48
CA ASP A 47 -12.83 -9.28 -21.24
C ASP A 47 -12.29 -10.57 -20.61
N LYS A 48 -10.95 -10.66 -20.57
CA LYS A 48 -10.20 -11.78 -19.99
C LYS A 48 -9.51 -11.42 -18.67
N THR A 49 -9.47 -10.15 -18.29
CA THR A 49 -8.58 -9.64 -17.24
C THR A 49 -9.33 -9.23 -15.97
N ALA A 50 -10.58 -8.79 -16.05
CA ALA A 50 -11.32 -8.22 -14.92
C ALA A 50 -12.14 -9.25 -14.12
N ARG A 51 -11.62 -10.45 -13.87
CA ARG A 51 -12.30 -11.46 -13.02
C ARG A 51 -11.80 -11.41 -11.58
N ILE A 52 -12.68 -11.75 -10.63
CA ILE A 52 -12.31 -11.95 -9.21
C ILE A 52 -11.87 -13.41 -9.04
N PRO A 53 -10.72 -13.71 -8.41
CA PRO A 53 -10.34 -15.08 -8.05
C PRO A 53 -11.40 -15.77 -7.19
N GLU A 54 -11.62 -17.08 -7.39
CA GLU A 54 -12.63 -17.85 -6.65
C GLU A 54 -12.41 -17.80 -5.13
N ALA A 55 -11.16 -17.95 -4.70
CA ALA A 55 -10.76 -17.87 -3.30
C ALA A 55 -11.12 -16.51 -2.67
N ARG A 56 -10.90 -15.40 -3.40
CA ARG A 56 -11.20 -14.04 -2.95
C ARG A 56 -12.71 -13.79 -2.87
N TRP A 57 -13.45 -14.30 -3.85
CA TRP A 57 -14.91 -14.22 -3.84
C TRP A 57 -15.50 -14.97 -2.64
N MET A 58 -15.04 -16.19 -2.39
CA MET A 58 -15.46 -16.99 -1.23
C MET A 58 -15.18 -16.24 0.09
N ARG A 59 -14.02 -15.61 0.22
CA ARG A 59 -13.65 -14.80 1.38
C ARG A 59 -14.61 -13.61 1.58
N ALA A 60 -14.88 -12.84 0.53
CA ALA A 60 -15.81 -11.70 0.58
C ALA A 60 -17.22 -12.12 0.99
N MET A 61 -17.73 -13.23 0.45
CA MET A 61 -19.05 -13.76 0.78
C MET A 61 -19.12 -14.28 2.23
N THR A 62 -18.04 -14.87 2.74
CA THR A 62 -17.92 -15.25 4.15
C THR A 62 -17.96 -14.03 5.07
N PHE A 63 -17.29 -12.94 4.70
CA PHE A 63 -17.37 -11.69 5.46
C PHE A 63 -18.79 -11.09 5.49
N GLU A 64 -19.47 -11.07 4.34
CA GLU A 64 -20.88 -10.62 4.24
C GLU A 64 -21.80 -11.44 5.16
N ARG A 65 -21.58 -12.77 5.25
CA ARG A 65 -22.31 -13.63 6.20
C ARG A 65 -22.02 -13.28 7.66
N LEU A 66 -20.75 -13.06 8.01
CA LEU A 66 -20.36 -12.70 9.38
C LEU A 66 -21.04 -11.41 9.84
N ILE A 67 -21.23 -10.43 8.95
CA ILE A 67 -21.96 -9.19 9.27
C ILE A 67 -23.42 -9.44 9.60
N ARG A 68 -24.05 -10.44 8.97
CA ARG A 68 -25.44 -10.85 9.23
C ARG A 68 -25.57 -11.79 10.41
N HIS A 69 -24.46 -12.37 10.87
CA HIS A 69 -24.44 -13.33 11.96
C HIS A 69 -24.83 -12.67 13.28
N GLU A 70 -25.60 -13.40 14.08
CA GLU A 70 -26.23 -12.85 15.28
C GLU A 70 -25.26 -12.30 16.33
N ALA A 71 -24.11 -12.94 16.45
CA ALA A 71 -23.02 -12.54 17.33
C ALA A 71 -22.48 -11.13 17.02
N PHE A 72 -22.57 -10.67 15.77
CA PHE A 72 -21.93 -9.43 15.34
C PHE A 72 -22.88 -8.27 15.11
N VAL A 73 -24.15 -8.53 14.76
CA VAL A 73 -25.13 -7.47 14.52
C VAL A 73 -25.29 -6.53 15.72
N SER A 74 -25.39 -7.09 16.93
CA SER A 74 -25.50 -6.27 18.15
C SER A 74 -24.30 -5.34 18.30
N ARG A 75 -23.09 -5.89 18.12
CA ARG A 75 -21.83 -5.15 18.22
C ARG A 75 -21.72 -4.06 17.16
N LEU A 76 -22.00 -4.36 15.89
CA LEU A 76 -21.94 -3.39 14.80
C LEU A 76 -22.92 -2.24 15.03
N LEU A 77 -24.13 -2.54 15.46
CA LEU A 77 -25.14 -1.53 15.77
C LEU A 77 -24.70 -0.65 16.95
N THR A 78 -24.32 -1.23 18.09
CA THR A 78 -23.98 -0.42 19.28
C THR A 78 -22.71 0.39 19.10
N THR A 79 -21.70 -0.16 18.43
CA THR A 79 -20.48 0.59 18.09
C THR A 79 -20.78 1.73 17.12
N THR A 80 -21.65 1.54 16.13
CA THR A 80 -22.08 2.62 15.23
C THR A 80 -22.81 3.72 15.98
N VAL A 81 -23.85 3.39 16.75
CA VAL A 81 -24.67 4.39 17.47
C VAL A 81 -23.82 5.11 18.53
N GLY A 82 -22.95 4.37 19.22
CA GLY A 82 -22.04 4.91 20.23
C GLY A 82 -20.95 5.81 19.67
N ALA A 83 -20.30 5.42 18.56
CA ALA A 83 -19.26 6.23 17.91
C ALA A 83 -19.80 7.54 17.33
N LEU A 84 -21.11 7.61 17.06
CA LEU A 84 -21.81 8.82 16.64
C LEU A 84 -22.33 9.66 17.80
N ASP A 85 -22.00 9.29 19.05
CA ASP A 85 -22.45 9.99 20.26
C ASP A 85 -23.99 10.14 20.32
N LEU A 86 -24.72 9.13 19.82
CA LEU A 86 -26.18 9.08 19.86
C LEU A 86 -26.67 8.49 21.18
N ALA A 87 -27.95 8.71 21.50
CA ALA A 87 -28.55 8.19 22.73
C ALA A 87 -28.49 6.65 22.77
N ARG A 88 -28.28 6.12 23.97
CA ARG A 88 -28.26 4.67 24.19
C ARG A 88 -29.64 4.08 23.84
N PRO A 89 -29.71 3.07 22.95
CA PRO A 89 -30.98 2.41 22.68
C PRO A 89 -31.41 1.54 23.88
N THR A 90 -32.71 1.45 24.13
CA THR A 90 -33.30 0.60 25.19
C THR A 90 -33.27 -0.89 24.83
N GLY A 91 -33.09 -1.20 23.54
CA GLY A 91 -33.00 -2.55 23.01
C GLY A 91 -32.54 -2.58 21.56
N ILE A 92 -32.24 -3.78 21.08
CA ILE A 92 -31.70 -4.00 19.73
C ILE A 92 -32.60 -4.97 18.99
N ARG A 93 -32.86 -4.69 17.70
CA ARG A 93 -33.64 -5.53 16.80
C ARG A 93 -32.89 -5.76 15.49
N ARG A 94 -33.17 -6.91 14.87
CA ARG A 94 -32.73 -7.29 13.53
C ARG A 94 -33.90 -7.31 12.55
N ALA A 95 -33.66 -6.90 11.31
CA ALA A 95 -34.62 -7.02 10.22
C ALA A 95 -33.90 -7.20 8.88
N ASP A 96 -34.61 -7.69 7.87
CA ASP A 96 -34.07 -8.01 6.54
C ASP A 96 -34.94 -7.35 5.45
N GLY A 97 -34.31 -6.56 4.58
CA GLY A 97 -34.94 -5.85 3.46
C GLY A 97 -35.20 -6.72 2.23
N GLY A 98 -34.71 -7.96 2.22
CA GLY A 98 -34.93 -8.97 1.18
C GLY A 98 -34.39 -8.59 -0.20
N VAL A 99 -33.50 -7.60 -0.29
CA VAL A 99 -32.97 -7.00 -1.52
C VAL A 99 -34.10 -6.51 -2.44
N ARG A 100 -35.20 -6.01 -1.85
CA ARG A 100 -36.37 -5.49 -2.57
C ARG A 100 -36.77 -4.14 -2.00
N THR A 101 -37.06 -3.19 -2.89
CA THR A 101 -37.44 -1.82 -2.53
C THR A 101 -38.70 -1.78 -1.66
N ASP A 102 -39.76 -2.51 -2.04
CA ASP A 102 -41.01 -2.51 -1.27
C ASP A 102 -40.87 -3.16 0.13
N THR A 103 -40.09 -4.24 0.22
CA THR A 103 -39.80 -4.89 1.50
C THR A 103 -38.96 -3.96 2.38
N THR A 104 -37.94 -3.31 1.81
CA THR A 104 -37.09 -2.33 2.52
C THR A 104 -37.92 -1.18 3.09
N ALA A 105 -38.83 -0.60 2.30
CA ALA A 105 -39.73 0.47 2.78
C ALA A 105 -40.61 0.00 3.96
N THR A 106 -41.16 -1.21 3.87
CA THR A 106 -41.98 -1.80 4.94
C THR A 106 -41.17 -1.96 6.22
N VAL A 107 -39.96 -2.47 6.11
CA VAL A 107 -39.07 -2.72 7.25
C VAL A 107 -38.58 -1.41 7.88
N LEU A 108 -38.26 -0.39 7.08
CA LEU A 108 -37.94 0.96 7.57
C LEU A 108 -39.09 1.56 8.38
N GLY A 109 -40.33 1.42 7.90
CA GLY A 109 -41.52 1.87 8.64
C GLY A 109 -41.70 1.15 9.98
N GLN A 110 -41.44 -0.16 10.03
CA GLN A 110 -41.49 -0.91 11.29
C GLN A 110 -40.35 -0.53 12.25
N ALA A 111 -39.15 -0.25 11.73
CA ALA A 111 -38.01 0.18 12.51
C ALA A 111 -38.24 1.58 13.10
N GLN A 112 -38.83 2.51 12.33
CA GLN A 112 -39.27 3.83 12.81
C GLN A 112 -40.18 3.71 14.04
N LEU A 113 -41.22 2.88 13.94
CA LEU A 113 -42.20 2.72 15.02
C LEU A 113 -41.53 2.18 16.29
N LYS A 114 -40.61 1.21 16.15
CA LYS A 114 -39.83 0.67 17.28
C LYS A 114 -38.91 1.71 17.90
N ALA A 115 -38.22 2.51 17.09
CA ALA A 115 -37.38 3.58 17.59
C ALA A 115 -38.21 4.64 18.34
N MET A 116 -39.33 5.09 17.78
CA MET A 116 -40.14 6.16 18.36
C MET A 116 -40.92 5.77 19.61
N HIS A 117 -41.44 4.54 19.67
CA HIS A 117 -42.36 4.12 20.74
C HIS A 117 -41.70 3.25 21.81
N GLU A 118 -40.62 2.55 21.46
CA GLU A 118 -39.97 1.60 22.36
C GLU A 118 -38.51 1.97 22.65
N GLY A 119 -37.93 2.96 21.95
CA GLY A 119 -36.52 3.33 22.11
C GLY A 119 -35.53 2.32 21.49
N VAL A 120 -36.04 1.39 20.68
CA VAL A 120 -35.28 0.26 20.14
C VAL A 120 -34.56 0.64 18.85
N ALA A 121 -33.26 0.36 18.78
CA ALA A 121 -32.50 0.49 17.55
C ALA A 121 -32.58 -0.80 16.71
N THR A 122 -32.71 -0.65 15.39
CA THR A 122 -32.86 -1.78 14.46
C THR A 122 -31.73 -1.76 13.42
N MET A 123 -30.99 -2.86 13.30
CA MET A 123 -30.12 -3.10 12.14
C MET A 123 -30.92 -3.81 11.06
N ILE A 124 -31.00 -3.19 9.89
CA ILE A 124 -31.64 -3.74 8.69
C ILE A 124 -30.51 -4.22 7.78
N THR A 125 -30.57 -5.44 7.29
CA THR A 125 -29.62 -5.98 6.30
C THR A 125 -30.30 -6.21 4.95
N SER A 126 -29.52 -6.43 3.88
CA SER A 126 -30.04 -6.77 2.55
C SER A 126 -30.98 -5.69 1.99
N LEU A 127 -30.60 -4.41 2.07
CA LEU A 127 -31.44 -3.31 1.64
C LEU A 127 -31.49 -3.21 0.11
N ALA A 128 -32.58 -2.63 -0.39
CA ALA A 128 -32.62 -2.07 -1.74
C ALA A 128 -33.38 -0.74 -1.72
N ALA A 129 -32.80 0.29 -2.31
CA ALA A 129 -33.41 1.60 -2.53
C ALA A 129 -33.41 1.92 -4.03
N PRO A 130 -34.40 2.66 -4.55
CA PRO A 130 -34.30 3.22 -5.90
C PRO A 130 -33.00 4.02 -6.05
N PHE A 131 -32.38 3.99 -7.23
CA PHE A 131 -31.27 4.90 -7.49
C PHE A 131 -31.78 6.35 -7.38
N VAL A 132 -30.98 7.21 -6.74
CA VAL A 132 -31.27 8.64 -6.54
C VAL A 132 -31.81 9.30 -7.83
N GLY A 133 -32.96 9.98 -7.72
CA GLY A 133 -33.74 10.58 -8.82
C GLY A 133 -34.24 9.66 -9.95
N LEU A 134 -34.16 8.33 -9.83
CA LEU A 134 -34.66 7.35 -10.82
C LEU A 134 -35.78 6.45 -10.25
N GLU A 135 -36.48 6.93 -9.22
CA GLU A 135 -37.65 6.22 -8.68
C GLU A 135 -38.73 6.02 -9.76
N GLY A 136 -39.19 4.78 -9.93
CA GLY A 136 -40.24 4.44 -10.90
C GLY A 136 -39.78 4.27 -12.34
N VAL A 137 -38.49 4.48 -12.64
CA VAL A 137 -37.93 4.24 -13.98
C VAL A 137 -37.80 2.74 -14.23
N SER A 138 -38.46 2.24 -15.28
CA SER A 138 -38.41 0.82 -15.65
C SER A 138 -36.98 0.43 -16.07
N GLY A 139 -36.45 -0.66 -15.51
CA GLY A 139 -35.09 -1.14 -15.81
C GLY A 139 -33.98 -0.47 -14.99
N ALA A 140 -34.28 0.54 -14.16
CA ALA A 140 -33.27 1.13 -13.28
C ALA A 140 -32.84 0.14 -12.19
N THR A 141 -31.53 -0.14 -12.10
CA THR A 141 -30.97 -1.03 -11.09
C THR A 141 -31.00 -0.33 -9.72
N PRO A 142 -31.60 -0.93 -8.67
CA PRO A 142 -31.62 -0.32 -7.34
C PRO A 142 -30.20 -0.25 -6.74
N VAL A 143 -29.99 0.70 -5.84
CA VAL A 143 -28.82 0.72 -4.94
C VAL A 143 -29.07 -0.28 -3.82
N LYS A 144 -28.05 -1.06 -3.45
CA LYS A 144 -28.16 -2.14 -2.48
C LYS A 144 -27.11 -2.02 -1.39
N PRO A 145 -27.32 -1.12 -0.40
CA PRO A 145 -26.45 -1.03 0.77
C PRO A 145 -26.51 -2.34 1.58
N ASP A 146 -25.39 -2.78 2.13
CA ASP A 146 -25.34 -4.04 2.88
C ASP A 146 -26.14 -3.99 4.18
N PHE A 147 -26.15 -2.84 4.86
CA PHE A 147 -26.94 -2.63 6.08
C PHE A 147 -27.34 -1.16 6.32
N ALA A 148 -28.24 -0.94 7.27
CA ALA A 148 -28.52 0.38 7.82
C ALA A 148 -28.94 0.26 9.28
N VAL A 149 -28.65 1.28 10.08
CA VAL A 149 -29.03 1.37 11.49
C VAL A 149 -30.10 2.43 11.66
N VAL A 150 -31.28 2.03 12.16
CA VAL A 150 -32.36 2.93 12.55
C VAL A 150 -32.35 3.07 14.06
N THR A 151 -32.24 4.29 14.59
CA THR A 151 -32.17 4.54 16.04
C THR A 151 -33.01 5.77 16.42
N PRO A 152 -33.53 5.88 17.66
CA PRO A 152 -34.31 7.05 18.05
C PRO A 152 -33.52 8.34 17.90
N ARG A 153 -34.21 9.42 17.52
CA ARG A 153 -33.64 10.77 17.43
C ARG A 153 -34.22 11.66 18.49
N PHE A 154 -33.37 12.37 19.22
CA PHE A 154 -33.76 13.33 20.24
C PHE A 154 -33.40 14.77 19.85
N GLU A 155 -34.11 15.72 20.45
CA GLU A 155 -33.75 17.13 20.31
C GLU A 155 -32.68 17.47 21.36
N VAL A 156 -31.51 17.93 20.88
CA VAL A 156 -30.40 18.37 21.74
C VAL A 156 -30.04 19.82 21.44
N LYS A 157 -29.56 20.54 22.46
CA LYS A 157 -29.08 21.91 22.27
C LYS A 157 -27.80 21.92 21.42
N PRO A 158 -27.51 23.00 20.67
CA PRO A 158 -26.26 23.13 19.95
C PRO A 158 -25.05 22.92 20.88
N GLY A 159 -24.12 22.04 20.48
CA GLY A 159 -22.94 21.67 21.25
C GLY A 159 -23.16 20.60 22.34
N GLN A 160 -24.37 20.02 22.44
CA GLN A 160 -24.64 18.87 23.29
C GLN A 160 -24.77 17.58 22.47
N SER A 161 -24.40 16.46 23.08
CA SER A 161 -24.48 15.12 22.51
C SER A 161 -25.76 14.40 22.93
N GLU A 162 -26.34 13.60 22.02
CA GLU A 162 -27.47 12.73 22.33
C GLU A 162 -27.09 11.59 23.29
N ALA A 163 -25.79 11.24 23.42
CA ALA A 163 -25.30 10.22 24.35
C ALA A 163 -25.61 10.53 25.83
N HIS A 164 -25.88 11.80 26.16
CA HIS A 164 -26.27 12.23 27.51
C HIS A 164 -27.79 12.34 27.70
N VAL A 165 -28.58 12.06 26.66
CA VAL A 165 -30.03 12.04 26.76
C VAL A 165 -30.47 10.77 27.49
N ASP A 166 -31.26 10.95 28.54
CA ASP A 166 -31.96 9.84 29.18
C ASP A 166 -33.13 9.40 28.27
N ALA A 167 -32.88 8.37 27.47
CA ALA A 167 -33.84 7.83 26.51
C ALA A 167 -35.09 7.22 27.16
N GLU A 168 -35.08 6.96 28.48
CA GLU A 168 -36.28 6.49 29.20
C GLU A 168 -37.24 7.64 29.51
N VAL A 169 -36.72 8.86 29.66
CA VAL A 169 -37.50 10.06 30.04
C VAL A 169 -37.78 10.95 28.84
N ALA A 170 -36.82 11.11 27.94
CA ALA A 170 -36.95 11.94 26.76
C ALA A 170 -37.86 11.27 25.71
N LYS A 171 -38.69 12.09 25.06
CA LYS A 171 -39.53 11.61 23.95
C LYS A 171 -38.77 11.76 22.63
N PRO A 172 -38.61 10.70 21.83
CA PRO A 172 -38.03 10.82 20.50
C PRO A 172 -38.85 11.77 19.61
N ILE A 173 -38.17 12.65 18.89
CA ILE A 173 -38.78 13.54 17.88
C ILE A 173 -38.87 12.87 16.50
N GLY A 174 -38.29 11.68 16.36
CA GLY A 174 -38.22 10.91 15.12
C GLY A 174 -37.23 9.77 15.24
N SER A 175 -36.61 9.39 14.12
CA SER A 175 -35.48 8.47 14.12
C SER A 175 -34.36 8.96 13.20
N TRP A 176 -33.15 8.53 13.51
CA TRP A 176 -32.00 8.58 12.62
C TRP A 176 -31.93 7.30 11.79
N LEU A 177 -31.59 7.45 10.51
CA LEU A 177 -31.14 6.38 9.63
C LEU A 177 -29.67 6.57 9.30
N VAL A 178 -28.80 5.74 9.86
CA VAL A 178 -27.37 5.69 9.53
C VAL A 178 -27.19 4.65 8.44
N MET A 179 -26.77 5.09 7.25
CA MET A 179 -26.51 4.18 6.13
C MET A 179 -25.22 3.41 6.37
N GLY A 180 -25.20 2.14 5.95
CA GLY A 180 -24.02 1.30 6.09
C GLY A 180 -23.70 0.45 4.87
N ASP A 181 -22.44 0.05 4.75
CA ASP A 181 -21.96 -0.87 3.72
C ASP A 181 -20.85 -1.78 4.24
N ALA A 182 -20.61 -2.92 3.58
CA ALA A 182 -19.59 -3.89 3.99
C ALA A 182 -18.47 -4.02 2.95
N LYS A 183 -17.22 -4.08 3.43
CA LYS A 183 -16.06 -4.26 2.56
C LYS A 183 -15.01 -5.16 3.20
N ASP A 184 -14.63 -6.23 2.49
CA ASP A 184 -13.58 -7.17 2.91
C ASP A 184 -12.17 -6.64 2.62
N TYR A 185 -11.89 -5.44 3.13
CA TYR A 185 -10.61 -4.79 2.97
C TYR A 185 -9.53 -5.50 3.78
N GLU A 186 -8.53 -6.00 3.06
CA GLU A 186 -7.29 -6.46 3.68
C GLU A 186 -6.62 -5.28 4.38
N ARG A 187 -6.35 -5.46 5.68
CA ARG A 187 -5.41 -4.62 6.40
C ARG A 187 -4.02 -4.91 5.86
N VAL A 188 -3.32 -3.86 5.47
CA VAL A 188 -1.91 -3.93 5.10
C VAL A 188 -1.15 -3.26 6.24
N ARG A 189 -0.29 -4.04 6.89
CA ARG A 189 0.38 -3.65 8.14
C ARG A 189 -0.69 -3.33 9.20
N ALA A 190 -0.61 -2.18 9.86
CA ALA A 190 -1.52 -1.80 10.94
C ALA A 190 -2.87 -1.19 10.49
N PHE A 191 -3.07 -0.87 9.21
CA PHE A 191 -4.24 -0.09 8.75
C PHE A 191 -4.85 -0.62 7.45
N ILE A 192 -6.06 -0.16 7.15
CA ILE A 192 -6.66 -0.28 5.81
C ILE A 192 -6.21 0.94 5.02
N ASP A 193 -5.93 0.75 3.73
CA ASP A 193 -5.55 1.83 2.82
C ASP A 193 -6.65 2.90 2.71
N ASP A 194 -6.27 4.18 2.81
CA ASP A 194 -7.20 5.31 2.83
C ASP A 194 -8.01 5.40 1.52
N GLN A 195 -7.44 5.05 0.37
CA GLN A 195 -8.16 5.07 -0.90
C GLN A 195 -9.25 4.01 -0.94
N ARG A 196 -9.00 2.84 -0.32
CA ARG A 196 -10.03 1.80 -0.15
C ARG A 196 -11.14 2.29 0.77
N MET A 197 -10.80 2.89 1.91
CA MET A 197 -11.78 3.45 2.85
C MET A 197 -12.66 4.51 2.16
N LEU A 198 -12.06 5.45 1.42
CA LEU A 198 -12.74 6.46 0.63
C LEU A 198 -13.72 5.81 -0.37
N LYS A 199 -13.27 4.79 -1.12
CA LYS A 199 -14.11 4.05 -2.06
C LYS A 199 -15.33 3.42 -1.36
N GLY A 200 -15.13 2.81 -0.20
CA GLY A 200 -16.21 2.26 0.62
C GLY A 200 -17.22 3.32 1.06
N PHE A 201 -16.76 4.47 1.56
CA PHE A 201 -17.65 5.54 2.01
C PHE A 201 -18.41 6.26 0.88
N LEU A 202 -17.87 6.30 -0.35
CA LEU A 202 -18.64 6.73 -1.51
C LEU A 202 -19.85 5.82 -1.78
N GLN A 203 -19.75 4.51 -1.51
CA GLN A 203 -20.89 3.59 -1.64
C GLN A 203 -21.92 3.80 -0.52
N VAL A 204 -21.45 4.02 0.71
CA VAL A 204 -22.30 4.40 1.85
C VAL A 204 -23.06 5.70 1.54
N ALA A 205 -22.37 6.70 0.99
CA ALA A 205 -22.96 7.98 0.60
C ALA A 205 -23.99 7.84 -0.53
N LEU A 206 -23.76 6.97 -1.53
CA LEU A 206 -24.75 6.67 -2.56
C LEU A 206 -26.02 6.05 -1.99
N GLY A 207 -25.89 5.12 -1.04
CA GLY A 207 -27.04 4.58 -0.31
C GLY A 207 -27.78 5.66 0.48
N ALA A 208 -27.04 6.52 1.18
CA ALA A 208 -27.60 7.60 1.98
C ALA A 208 -28.40 8.59 1.12
N GLU A 209 -27.82 9.07 0.01
CA GLU A 209 -28.51 9.97 -0.94
C GLU A 209 -29.74 9.33 -1.57
N SER A 210 -29.62 8.07 -1.98
CA SER A 210 -30.72 7.35 -2.62
C SER A 210 -31.93 7.20 -1.70
N VAL A 211 -31.70 7.00 -0.40
CA VAL A 211 -32.77 6.88 0.58
C VAL A 211 -33.30 8.25 1.05
N ASP A 212 -32.46 9.29 1.09
CA ASP A 212 -32.88 10.64 1.46
C ASP A 212 -33.85 11.26 0.43
N GLU A 213 -33.64 10.98 -0.87
CA GLU A 213 -34.56 11.39 -1.93
C GLU A 213 -35.78 10.46 -2.11
N TRP A 214 -35.79 9.29 -1.47
CA TRP A 214 -36.79 8.27 -1.74
C TRP A 214 -38.17 8.67 -1.20
N SER A 215 -39.20 8.67 -2.06
CA SER A 215 -40.55 9.08 -1.65
C SER A 215 -41.19 8.17 -0.58
N LYS A 216 -40.65 6.96 -0.36
CA LYS A 216 -41.13 6.02 0.66
C LYS A 216 -40.37 6.09 1.99
N LEU A 217 -39.44 7.04 2.16
CA LEU A 217 -38.80 7.27 3.46
C LEU A 217 -39.87 7.62 4.51
N PRO A 218 -39.95 6.91 5.65
CA PRO A 218 -40.98 7.18 6.66
C PRO A 218 -40.93 8.63 7.18
N THR A 219 -42.10 9.26 7.32
CA THR A 219 -42.19 10.61 7.87
C THR A 219 -41.60 10.67 9.29
N GLY A 220 -40.69 11.63 9.51
CA GLY A 220 -39.98 11.79 10.79
C GLY A 220 -38.72 10.94 10.92
N MET A 221 -38.39 10.10 9.94
CA MET A 221 -37.05 9.53 9.78
C MET A 221 -36.14 10.56 9.10
N THR A 222 -34.89 10.65 9.50
CA THR A 222 -33.90 11.53 8.85
C THR A 222 -32.61 10.76 8.62
N VAL A 223 -32.05 10.85 7.41
CA VAL A 223 -30.75 10.26 7.10
C VAL A 223 -29.67 11.01 7.87
N HIS A 224 -28.84 10.28 8.62
CA HIS A 224 -27.78 10.88 9.42
C HIS A 224 -26.65 11.40 8.52
N PRO A 225 -25.99 12.53 8.86
CA PRO A 225 -24.85 13.04 8.08
C PRO A 225 -23.61 12.13 8.10
N TRP A 226 -23.56 11.19 9.03
CA TRP A 226 -22.51 10.17 9.11
C TRP A 226 -23.03 8.81 8.66
N GLY A 227 -22.15 8.02 8.07
CA GLY A 227 -22.39 6.62 7.70
C GLY A 227 -21.44 5.66 8.38
N ALA A 228 -21.66 4.36 8.18
CA ALA A 228 -20.86 3.29 8.79
C ALA A 228 -20.34 2.31 7.73
N LEU A 229 -19.05 2.02 7.76
CA LEU A 229 -18.44 0.97 6.95
C LEU A 229 -18.07 -0.21 7.84
N ALA A 230 -18.60 -1.39 7.55
CA ALA A 230 -18.21 -2.63 8.21
C ALA A 230 -16.98 -3.22 7.50
N VAL A 231 -15.87 -3.32 8.22
CA VAL A 231 -14.60 -3.85 7.71
C VAL A 231 -14.05 -4.95 8.63
N PRO A 232 -13.19 -5.85 8.14
CA PRO A 232 -12.51 -6.83 8.98
C PRO A 232 -11.71 -6.15 10.11
N ARG A 233 -12.00 -6.53 11.35
CA ARG A 233 -11.26 -6.14 12.55
C ARG A 233 -9.92 -6.86 12.62
N ASN A 234 -9.85 -8.10 12.17
CA ASN A 234 -8.68 -8.96 12.30
C ASN A 234 -8.59 -9.95 11.13
N ALA A 235 -7.54 -10.77 11.15
CA ALA A 235 -7.27 -11.78 10.13
C ALA A 235 -8.34 -12.91 10.06
N PHE A 236 -9.27 -12.97 11.02
CA PHE A 236 -10.36 -13.95 11.10
C PHE A 236 -11.70 -13.42 10.56
N LEU A 237 -11.68 -12.26 9.89
CA LEU A 237 -12.84 -11.59 9.29
C LEU A 237 -13.92 -11.13 10.29
N GLN A 238 -13.63 -11.01 11.58
CA GLN A 238 -14.60 -10.48 12.54
C GLN A 238 -14.93 -9.02 12.21
N PRO A 239 -16.20 -8.64 12.01
CA PRO A 239 -16.53 -7.30 11.53
C PRO A 239 -16.47 -6.23 12.64
N MET A 240 -16.08 -5.02 12.24
CA MET A 240 -16.12 -3.80 13.06
C MET A 240 -16.63 -2.63 12.23
N ALA A 241 -17.39 -1.73 12.86
CA ALA A 241 -17.88 -0.51 12.22
C ALA A 241 -16.84 0.61 12.33
N VAL A 242 -16.56 1.27 11.20
CA VAL A 242 -15.85 2.54 11.12
C VAL A 242 -16.86 3.59 10.68
N VAL A 243 -16.95 4.72 11.37
CA VAL A 243 -17.91 5.79 11.03
C VAL A 243 -17.19 6.99 10.43
N GLU A 244 -17.82 7.60 9.42
CA GLU A 244 -17.29 8.79 8.76
C GLU A 244 -18.39 9.78 8.37
N ARG A 245 -18.06 11.07 8.38
CA ARG A 245 -18.94 12.15 7.96
C ARG A 245 -19.04 12.15 6.44
N LEU A 246 -20.26 12.07 5.93
CA LEU A 246 -20.49 11.84 4.50
C LEU A 246 -20.63 13.12 3.68
N ASP A 247 -20.51 14.32 4.23
CA ASP A 247 -20.85 15.56 3.50
C ASP A 247 -20.13 15.71 2.15
N ASP A 248 -18.81 15.50 2.14
CA ASP A 248 -18.00 15.59 0.91
C ASP A 248 -18.31 14.42 -0.05
N HIS A 249 -18.43 13.21 0.49
CA HIS A 249 -18.81 12.00 -0.25
C HIS A 249 -20.18 12.15 -0.93
N ARG A 250 -21.16 12.69 -0.21
CA ARG A 250 -22.53 12.97 -0.64
C ARG A 250 -22.55 14.03 -1.75
N ALA A 251 -21.72 15.07 -1.63
CA ALA A 251 -21.58 16.08 -2.67
C ALA A 251 -21.05 15.45 -3.98
N GLU A 252 -20.02 14.62 -3.90
CA GLU A 252 -19.47 13.90 -5.07
C GLU A 252 -20.51 12.95 -5.69
N VAL A 253 -21.19 12.15 -4.88
CA VAL A 253 -22.24 11.23 -5.31
C VAL A 253 -23.36 11.95 -6.06
N ARG A 254 -23.83 13.11 -5.56
CA ARG A 254 -24.90 13.88 -6.23
C ARG A 254 -24.49 14.33 -7.63
N VAL A 255 -23.27 14.82 -7.80
CA VAL A 255 -22.76 15.23 -9.13
C VAL A 255 -22.77 14.03 -10.08
N ARG A 256 -22.26 12.89 -9.62
CA ARG A 256 -22.20 11.65 -10.42
C ARG A 256 -23.57 11.08 -10.76
N ALA A 257 -24.50 11.15 -9.81
CA ALA A 257 -25.89 10.75 -10.01
C ALA A 257 -26.59 11.61 -11.07
N GLN A 258 -26.43 12.93 -11.00
CA GLN A 258 -26.98 13.87 -11.99
C GLN A 258 -26.43 13.60 -13.39
N GLU A 259 -25.12 13.36 -13.52
CA GLU A 259 -24.50 12.96 -14.79
C GLU A 259 -25.15 11.67 -15.34
N ARG A 260 -25.37 10.65 -14.49
CA ARG A 260 -25.99 9.39 -14.92
C ARG A 260 -27.46 9.57 -15.31
N GLN A 261 -28.23 10.35 -14.57
CA GLN A 261 -29.62 10.66 -14.91
C GLN A 261 -29.73 11.34 -16.27
N GLN A 262 -28.85 12.31 -16.54
CA GLN A 262 -28.79 12.97 -17.84
C GLN A 262 -28.50 11.95 -18.96
N LEU A 263 -27.53 11.06 -18.77
CA LEU A 263 -27.18 10.03 -19.75
C LEU A 263 -28.33 9.05 -20.02
N VAL A 264 -29.06 8.63 -18.98
CA VAL A 264 -30.24 7.77 -19.12
C VAL A 264 -31.37 8.51 -19.86
N GLY A 265 -31.57 9.80 -19.58
CA GLY A 265 -32.55 10.63 -20.30
C GLY A 265 -32.20 10.86 -21.78
N GLU A 266 -30.91 10.82 -22.13
CA GLU A 266 -30.40 10.91 -23.51
C GLU A 266 -30.39 9.56 -24.24
N ALA A 267 -30.57 8.43 -23.53
CA ALA A 267 -30.47 7.10 -24.10
C ALA A 267 -31.57 6.87 -25.16
N GLY A 268 -31.16 6.55 -26.38
CA GLY A 268 -32.05 6.13 -27.47
C GLY A 268 -32.52 4.68 -27.33
N SER A 269 -33.32 4.20 -28.28
CA SER A 269 -33.78 2.80 -28.36
C SER A 269 -32.63 1.78 -28.39
N ASP A 270 -32.93 0.52 -28.04
CA ASP A 270 -31.99 -0.62 -28.07
C ASP A 270 -31.14 -0.62 -29.35
N LEU A 271 -29.82 -0.52 -29.18
CA LEU A 271 -28.86 -0.60 -30.28
C LEU A 271 -28.76 -2.04 -30.80
N SER A 272 -28.80 -2.20 -32.12
CA SER A 272 -28.41 -3.46 -32.76
C SER A 272 -26.91 -3.69 -32.64
N ASP A 273 -26.47 -4.94 -32.85
CA ASP A 273 -25.05 -5.31 -32.76
C ASP A 273 -24.19 -4.55 -33.78
N ASP A 274 -24.74 -4.28 -34.98
CA ASP A 274 -24.07 -3.51 -36.04
C ASP A 274 -23.93 -2.01 -35.67
N GLU A 275 -24.92 -1.45 -34.97
CA GLU A 275 -24.91 -0.05 -34.51
C GLU A 275 -24.02 0.14 -33.28
N LEU A 276 -23.90 -0.89 -32.43
CA LEU A 276 -23.13 -0.83 -31.18
C LEU A 276 -21.67 -0.46 -31.42
N LYS A 277 -21.03 -1.02 -32.46
CA LYS A 277 -19.63 -0.69 -32.77
C LYS A 277 -19.46 0.78 -33.15
N ALA A 278 -20.30 1.29 -34.05
CA ALA A 278 -20.28 2.70 -34.43
C ALA A 278 -20.58 3.61 -33.23
N TYR A 279 -21.48 3.16 -32.34
CA TYR A 279 -21.77 3.83 -31.09
C TYR A 279 -20.54 3.85 -30.15
N VAL A 280 -19.84 2.75 -29.93
CA VAL A 280 -18.67 2.79 -29.03
C VAL A 280 -17.50 3.57 -29.64
N ASP A 281 -17.35 3.54 -30.96
CA ASP A 281 -16.24 4.19 -31.66
C ASP A 281 -16.34 5.72 -31.66
N HIS A 282 -17.55 6.29 -31.70
CA HIS A 282 -17.73 7.76 -31.63
C HIS A 282 -17.49 8.34 -30.23
N LEU A 283 -17.47 7.50 -29.19
CA LEU A 283 -17.26 7.93 -27.81
C LEU A 283 -15.79 8.20 -27.53
N GLU A 284 -15.52 9.28 -26.79
CA GLU A 284 -14.18 9.64 -26.35
C GLU A 284 -13.61 8.58 -25.38
N LYS A 285 -12.40 8.11 -25.68
CA LYS A 285 -11.62 7.21 -24.82
C LYS A 285 -10.52 7.98 -24.10
N THR A 286 -10.50 7.89 -22.77
CA THR A 286 -9.42 8.41 -21.92
C THR A 286 -8.52 7.26 -21.48
N PHE A 287 -7.97 6.50 -22.44
CA PHE A 287 -7.19 5.30 -22.15
C PHE A 287 -5.95 5.63 -21.31
N ASN A 288 -5.78 4.90 -20.21
CA ASN A 288 -4.63 4.95 -19.35
C ASN A 288 -4.29 3.51 -18.91
N PRO A 289 -3.16 2.94 -19.35
CA PRO A 289 -2.83 1.54 -19.07
C PRO A 289 -2.59 1.25 -17.58
N ALA A 290 -2.35 2.28 -16.74
CA ALA A 290 -2.17 2.08 -15.30
C ALA A 290 -3.48 1.87 -14.54
N THR A 291 -4.60 2.39 -15.05
CA THR A 291 -5.92 2.32 -14.38
C THR A 291 -6.91 1.47 -15.15
N CYS A 292 -6.89 1.51 -16.49
CA CYS A 292 -7.81 0.80 -17.35
C CYS A 292 -7.85 -0.74 -17.25
N PRO A 293 -6.83 -1.50 -16.79
CA PRO A 293 -6.89 -2.98 -16.80
C PRO A 293 -8.07 -3.62 -16.04
N THR A 294 -8.72 -2.89 -15.13
CA THR A 294 -9.94 -3.34 -14.42
C THR A 294 -11.24 -3.05 -15.18
N CYS A 295 -11.18 -2.30 -16.28
CA CYS A 295 -12.34 -1.97 -17.11
C CYS A 295 -12.62 -3.09 -18.13
N ASN A 296 -13.90 -3.50 -18.24
CA ASN A 296 -14.32 -4.53 -19.20
C ASN A 296 -14.06 -4.16 -20.69
N LEU A 297 -13.87 -2.88 -21.01
CA LEU A 297 -13.55 -2.41 -22.37
C LEU A 297 -12.04 -2.18 -22.60
N PHE A 298 -11.19 -2.59 -21.66
CA PHE A 298 -9.75 -2.39 -21.72
C PHE A 298 -9.14 -2.96 -23.01
N GLU A 299 -9.41 -4.24 -23.29
CA GLU A 299 -8.87 -4.94 -24.46
C GLU A 299 -9.28 -4.26 -25.76
N TYR A 300 -10.57 -3.94 -25.90
CA TYR A 300 -11.08 -3.22 -27.07
C TYR A 300 -10.37 -1.87 -27.26
N CYS A 301 -10.23 -1.08 -26.20
CA CYS A 301 -9.57 0.23 -26.29
C CYS A 301 -8.07 0.11 -26.58
N ARG A 302 -7.40 -0.92 -26.01
CA ARG A 302 -5.99 -1.24 -26.23
C ARG A 302 -5.74 -1.64 -27.68
N GLU A 303 -6.53 -2.56 -28.24
CA GLU A 303 -6.43 -2.98 -29.63
C GLU A 303 -6.61 -1.80 -30.61
N GLN A 304 -7.59 -0.92 -30.35
CA GLN A 304 -7.76 0.27 -31.16
C GLN A 304 -6.53 1.18 -31.15
N ILE A 305 -5.91 1.39 -29.98
CA ILE A 305 -4.69 2.21 -29.88
C ILE A 305 -3.54 1.52 -30.60
N ARG A 306 -3.39 0.21 -30.41
CA ARG A 306 -2.32 -0.59 -31.04
C ARG A 306 -2.42 -0.62 -32.57
N SER A 307 -3.63 -0.50 -33.11
CA SER A 307 -3.88 -0.45 -34.55
C SER A 307 -3.52 0.90 -35.20
N MET A 308 -3.33 1.95 -34.39
CA MET A 308 -2.90 3.26 -34.86
C MET A 308 -1.38 3.28 -35.01
N SER A 309 -0.89 3.97 -36.05
CA SER A 309 0.54 4.09 -36.36
C SER A 309 1.12 5.46 -36.05
N ASP A 310 0.32 6.40 -35.54
CA ASP A 310 0.80 7.73 -35.21
C ASP A 310 1.56 7.75 -33.87
N PRO A 311 2.56 8.65 -33.71
CA PRO A 311 3.35 8.74 -32.49
C PRO A 311 2.53 9.06 -31.22
N ALA A 312 1.38 9.75 -31.33
CA ALA A 312 0.56 10.10 -30.18
C ALA A 312 -0.20 8.88 -29.63
N ALA A 313 -0.60 7.95 -30.51
CA ALA A 313 -1.13 6.66 -30.11
C ALA A 313 -0.11 5.84 -29.31
N LEU A 314 1.16 5.78 -29.75
CA LEU A 314 2.23 5.10 -29.01
C LEU A 314 2.42 5.70 -27.61
N LEU A 315 2.51 7.03 -27.50
CA LEU A 315 2.66 7.73 -26.22
C LEU A 315 1.46 7.47 -25.28
N THR A 316 0.25 7.36 -25.84
CA THR A 316 -0.95 6.99 -25.08
C THR A 316 -0.91 5.53 -24.65
N GLU A 317 -0.49 4.62 -25.53
CA GLU A 317 -0.37 3.19 -25.27
C GLU A 317 0.55 2.91 -24.09
N ILE A 318 1.73 3.53 -24.07
CA ILE A 318 2.73 3.30 -23.03
C ILE A 318 2.44 4.05 -21.72
N GLY A 319 1.39 4.89 -21.70
CA GLY A 319 0.93 5.58 -20.49
C GLY A 319 1.66 6.90 -20.20
N ILE A 320 2.18 7.60 -21.21
CA ILE A 320 2.72 8.95 -21.02
C ILE A 320 1.59 9.92 -20.63
N PRO A 321 1.77 10.77 -19.60
CA PRO A 321 0.78 11.77 -19.22
C PRO A 321 0.45 12.74 -20.37
N PRO A 322 -0.84 13.11 -20.58
CA PRO A 322 -1.25 13.98 -21.69
C PRO A 322 -0.44 15.27 -21.84
N GLU A 323 -0.04 15.88 -20.73
CA GLU A 323 0.72 17.12 -20.67
C GLU A 323 2.15 17.00 -21.23
N GLN A 324 2.73 15.80 -21.24
CA GLN A 324 4.08 15.55 -21.75
C GLN A 324 4.09 15.09 -23.22
N ARG A 325 2.96 14.58 -23.73
CA ARG A 325 2.88 13.99 -25.09
C ARG A 325 3.29 14.96 -26.21
N PRO A 326 2.90 16.25 -26.21
CA PRO A 326 3.30 17.17 -27.27
C PRO A 326 4.82 17.31 -27.40
N ALA A 327 5.53 17.36 -26.27
CA ALA A 327 6.99 17.45 -26.24
C ALA A 327 7.67 16.13 -26.65
N LEU A 328 7.02 14.98 -26.42
CA LEU A 328 7.59 13.66 -26.75
C LEU A 328 7.22 13.16 -28.16
N SER A 329 6.28 13.81 -28.85
CA SER A 329 5.82 13.36 -30.17
C SER A 329 6.94 13.27 -31.20
N MET A 330 7.92 14.19 -31.17
CA MET A 330 9.08 14.11 -32.07
C MET A 330 10.01 12.96 -31.68
N VAL A 331 10.26 12.76 -30.39
CA VAL A 331 11.13 11.67 -29.89
C VAL A 331 10.57 10.31 -30.28
N ALA A 332 9.26 10.12 -30.12
CA ALA A 332 8.54 8.92 -30.55
C ALA A 332 8.63 8.70 -32.08
N ALA A 333 8.71 9.78 -32.87
CA ALA A 333 8.91 9.73 -34.32
C ALA A 333 10.38 9.58 -34.77
N GLY A 334 11.34 9.47 -33.84
CA GLY A 334 12.77 9.39 -34.15
C GLY A 334 13.51 10.73 -34.29
N GLY A 335 12.86 11.84 -33.94
CA GLY A 335 13.45 13.18 -33.91
C GLY A 335 14.27 13.46 -32.65
N ALA A 336 14.86 14.66 -32.59
CA ALA A 336 15.70 15.10 -31.48
C ALA A 336 14.92 15.28 -30.16
N GLU A 337 15.64 15.17 -29.04
CA GLU A 337 15.12 15.34 -27.68
C GLU A 337 14.58 16.75 -27.43
N THR A 338 13.61 16.86 -26.53
CA THR A 338 12.98 18.12 -26.13
C THR A 338 13.43 18.54 -24.73
N ALA A 339 13.57 19.85 -24.50
CA ALA A 339 14.29 20.39 -23.35
C ALA A 339 13.55 20.29 -22.00
N ASP A 340 12.25 19.96 -21.98
CA ASP A 340 11.37 20.15 -20.81
C ASP A 340 10.70 18.85 -20.31
N VAL A 341 11.31 17.68 -20.55
CA VAL A 341 10.77 16.38 -20.11
C VAL A 341 11.79 15.63 -19.25
N PRO A 342 11.39 14.90 -18.19
CA PRO A 342 12.30 14.07 -17.40
C PRO A 342 13.04 13.02 -18.24
N ASP A 343 14.34 12.83 -17.98
CA ASP A 343 15.20 11.85 -18.69
C ASP A 343 14.66 10.43 -18.59
N SER A 344 14.06 10.06 -17.45
CA SER A 344 13.38 8.78 -17.28
C SER A 344 12.22 8.57 -18.25
N THR A 345 11.48 9.63 -18.57
CA THR A 345 10.35 9.57 -19.50
C THR A 345 10.83 9.53 -20.95
N ILE A 346 11.84 10.34 -21.30
CA ILE A 346 12.50 10.27 -22.60
C ILE A 346 13.08 8.86 -22.82
N GLY A 347 13.78 8.33 -21.81
CA GLY A 347 14.36 6.99 -21.84
C GLY A 347 13.33 5.90 -22.09
N ALA A 348 12.13 5.99 -21.48
CA ALA A 348 11.05 5.04 -21.72
C ALA A 348 10.54 5.08 -23.17
N VAL A 349 10.37 6.29 -23.74
CA VAL A 349 9.97 6.46 -25.15
C VAL A 349 11.03 5.92 -26.10
N VAL A 350 12.30 6.24 -25.85
CA VAL A 350 13.44 5.75 -26.64
C VAL A 350 13.54 4.23 -26.55
N ALA A 351 13.45 3.66 -25.36
CA ALA A 351 13.51 2.22 -25.15
C ALA A 351 12.36 1.48 -25.85
N THR A 352 11.16 2.07 -25.84
CA THR A 352 10.00 1.55 -26.56
C THR A 352 10.23 1.54 -28.07
N ARG A 353 10.78 2.63 -28.62
CA ARG A 353 11.01 2.80 -30.06
C ARG A 353 12.11 1.89 -30.58
N ASP A 354 13.23 1.85 -29.86
CA ASP A 354 14.44 1.17 -30.30
C ASP A 354 14.49 -0.30 -29.88
N GLY A 355 13.58 -0.71 -28.99
CA GLY A 355 13.54 -2.05 -28.42
C GLY A 355 14.70 -2.35 -27.45
N GLN A 356 15.46 -1.34 -27.04
CA GLN A 356 16.60 -1.49 -26.14
C GLN A 356 16.39 -0.71 -24.86
N ALA A 357 16.64 -1.33 -23.71
CA ALA A 357 16.51 -0.63 -22.45
C ALA A 357 17.55 0.50 -22.32
N VAL A 358 17.16 1.62 -21.72
CA VAL A 358 18.07 2.75 -21.49
C VAL A 358 18.71 2.62 -20.11
N TRP A 359 20.03 2.52 -20.08
CA TRP A 359 20.81 2.44 -18.84
C TRP A 359 21.08 3.83 -18.26
N THR A 360 20.79 4.02 -16.98
CA THR A 360 20.93 5.33 -16.31
C THR A 360 22.38 5.75 -16.06
N GLY A 361 23.31 4.79 -16.11
CA GLY A 361 24.71 4.98 -15.73
C GLY A 361 24.96 5.00 -14.23
N GLN A 362 23.94 4.79 -13.39
CA GLN A 362 24.13 4.66 -11.94
C GLN A 362 24.93 3.39 -11.61
N ARG A 363 25.94 3.51 -10.73
CA ARG A 363 26.65 2.39 -10.11
C ARG A 363 25.89 1.86 -8.88
N ARG A 364 26.11 0.60 -8.53
CA ARG A 364 25.35 -0.10 -7.47
C ARG A 364 25.53 0.53 -6.10
N THR A 365 24.42 0.75 -5.42
CA THR A 365 24.35 1.15 -4.01
C THR A 365 23.62 0.13 -3.14
N ASP A 366 22.98 -0.86 -3.76
CA ASP A 366 22.22 -1.91 -3.11
C ASP A 366 23.14 -2.96 -2.46
N PRO A 367 22.62 -3.75 -1.50
CA PRO A 367 23.38 -4.80 -0.83
C PRO A 367 23.23 -6.19 -1.49
N VAL A 368 22.52 -6.33 -2.62
CA VAL A 368 22.14 -7.65 -3.17
C VAL A 368 23.38 -8.50 -3.46
N GLY A 369 23.39 -9.74 -2.97
CA GLY A 369 24.53 -10.65 -3.13
C GLY A 369 25.71 -10.37 -2.18
N LEU A 370 25.57 -9.45 -1.22
CA LEU A 370 26.54 -9.29 -0.13
C LEU A 370 26.22 -10.23 1.04
N PRO A 371 27.24 -10.61 1.84
CA PRO A 371 27.00 -11.32 3.09
C PRO A 371 26.02 -10.55 3.97
N GLY A 372 25.15 -11.28 4.70
CA GLY A 372 24.06 -10.71 5.49
C GLY A 372 22.77 -10.46 4.72
N THR A 373 22.71 -10.82 3.43
CA THR A 373 21.45 -10.76 2.66
C THR A 373 20.72 -12.11 2.65
N VAL A 374 19.39 -12.03 2.71
CA VAL A 374 18.47 -13.18 2.67
C VAL A 374 17.45 -12.92 1.57
N PHE A 375 17.48 -13.71 0.51
CA PHE A 375 16.46 -13.69 -0.54
C PHE A 375 15.22 -14.44 -0.08
N LEU A 376 14.05 -13.90 -0.40
CA LEU A 376 12.78 -14.46 0.01
C LEU A 376 11.71 -14.30 -1.08
N VAL A 377 10.96 -15.37 -1.33
CA VAL A 377 9.78 -15.39 -2.22
C VAL A 377 8.59 -16.03 -1.51
N LEU A 378 7.37 -15.60 -1.86
CA LEU A 378 6.13 -16.06 -1.24
C LEU A 378 5.09 -16.44 -2.29
N ALA A 379 4.20 -17.36 -1.96
CA ALA A 379 2.96 -17.61 -2.68
C ALA A 379 1.77 -17.27 -1.78
N LYS A 380 1.21 -16.06 -1.91
CA LYS A 380 0.08 -15.60 -1.08
C LYS A 380 -1.19 -16.38 -1.42
N SER A 381 -1.99 -16.66 -0.40
CA SER A 381 -3.37 -17.14 -0.58
C SER A 381 -4.35 -15.98 -0.69
N ASP A 382 -5.19 -15.99 -1.72
CA ASP A 382 -6.29 -15.03 -1.88
C ASP A 382 -7.50 -15.35 -0.99
N ALA A 383 -7.51 -16.50 -0.32
CA ALA A 383 -8.57 -16.89 0.60
C ALA A 383 -8.46 -16.22 1.98
N ALA A 384 -7.32 -15.60 2.32
CA ALA A 384 -7.13 -14.88 3.58
C ALA A 384 -6.19 -13.68 3.41
N ALA A 385 -6.40 -12.63 4.22
CA ALA A 385 -5.57 -11.43 4.19
C ALA A 385 -4.09 -11.74 4.50
N LEU A 386 -3.85 -12.61 5.47
CA LEU A 386 -2.52 -13.05 5.91
C LEU A 386 -2.21 -14.50 5.49
N GLY A 387 -2.88 -15.01 4.47
CA GLY A 387 -2.71 -16.38 4.01
C GLY A 387 -1.48 -16.55 3.11
N CYS A 388 -0.76 -17.66 3.26
CA CYS A 388 0.42 -18.01 2.47
C CYS A 388 0.47 -19.51 2.21
N TYR A 389 0.52 -19.92 0.94
CA TYR A 389 0.63 -21.32 0.53
C TYR A 389 2.06 -21.86 0.62
N GLY A 390 3.07 -20.99 0.48
CA GLY A 390 4.46 -21.40 0.56
C GLY A 390 5.45 -20.24 0.59
N ILE A 391 6.66 -20.54 1.05
CA ILE A 391 7.78 -19.61 1.18
C ILE A 391 9.04 -20.26 0.63
N GLY A 392 9.84 -19.48 -0.12
CA GLY A 392 11.20 -19.84 -0.50
C GLY A 392 12.18 -18.90 0.18
N VAL A 393 13.26 -19.43 0.75
CA VAL A 393 14.34 -18.63 1.36
C VAL A 393 15.70 -19.07 0.82
N ARG A 394 16.61 -18.11 0.66
CA ARG A 394 18.01 -18.36 0.32
C ARG A 394 18.91 -17.33 0.98
N ARG A 395 19.88 -17.80 1.76
CA ARG A 395 20.89 -16.95 2.41
C ARG A 395 22.14 -16.81 1.53
N VAL A 396 22.77 -15.63 1.60
CA VAL A 396 24.13 -15.42 1.09
C VAL A 396 25.12 -15.56 2.23
N ASP A 397 26.05 -16.49 2.10
CA ASP A 397 27.03 -16.76 3.14
C ASP A 397 28.19 -15.74 3.17
N SER A 398 29.10 -15.92 4.14
CA SER A 398 30.26 -15.05 4.33
C SER A 398 31.32 -15.15 3.21
N VAL A 399 31.28 -16.19 2.38
CA VAL A 399 32.17 -16.40 1.22
C VAL A 399 31.58 -15.79 -0.06
N LYS A 400 30.33 -15.30 0.00
CA LYS A 400 29.50 -14.83 -1.12
C LYS A 400 28.97 -15.93 -2.02
N ASP A 401 28.98 -17.18 -1.57
CA ASP A 401 28.30 -18.24 -2.28
C ASP A 401 26.82 -18.23 -1.87
N ALA A 402 25.94 -18.08 -2.86
CA ALA A 402 24.51 -18.21 -2.64
C ALA A 402 24.21 -19.69 -2.34
N MET A 403 23.56 -19.95 -1.21
CA MET A 403 23.09 -21.30 -0.88
C MET A 403 21.99 -21.75 -1.84
N SER A 404 21.60 -23.03 -1.81
CA SER A 404 20.40 -23.46 -2.54
C SER A 404 19.14 -22.85 -1.93
N TRP A 405 18.13 -22.59 -2.76
CA TRP A 405 16.79 -22.23 -2.27
C TRP A 405 16.20 -23.36 -1.41
N GLU A 406 15.70 -23.00 -0.23
CA GLU A 406 14.89 -23.86 0.61
C GLU A 406 13.41 -23.47 0.44
N LEU A 407 12.62 -24.40 -0.07
CA LEU A 407 11.19 -24.20 -0.34
C LEU A 407 10.34 -24.94 0.69
N SER A 408 9.44 -24.21 1.34
CA SER A 408 8.47 -24.73 2.31
C SER A 408 7.05 -24.50 1.80
N ILE A 409 6.21 -25.55 1.83
CA ILE A 409 4.83 -25.54 1.35
C ILE A 409 3.90 -25.94 2.50
N PHE A 410 2.81 -25.20 2.67
CA PHE A 410 1.87 -25.35 3.77
C PHE A 410 0.57 -26.00 3.32
N ASP A 411 0.09 -26.99 4.07
CA ASP A 411 -1.17 -27.69 3.77
C ASP A 411 -2.40 -26.82 4.11
N ASP A 412 -2.31 -25.98 5.15
CA ASP A 412 -3.30 -24.95 5.49
C ASP A 412 -2.63 -23.57 5.51
N GLY A 413 -2.66 -22.91 4.35
CA GLY A 413 -2.04 -21.61 4.18
C GLY A 413 -2.68 -20.45 4.96
N GLN A 414 -3.84 -20.64 5.58
CA GLN A 414 -4.58 -19.56 6.25
C GLN A 414 -4.37 -19.56 7.77
N SER A 415 -3.96 -20.72 8.31
CA SER A 415 -3.80 -20.97 9.74
C SER A 415 -2.79 -20.07 10.44
N MET A 416 -3.00 -19.89 11.75
CA MET A 416 -2.03 -19.24 12.64
C MET A 416 -0.71 -20.03 12.71
N SER A 417 -0.77 -21.37 12.65
CA SER A 417 0.43 -22.22 12.65
C SER A 417 1.31 -21.98 11.42
N THR A 418 0.74 -21.73 10.25
CA THR A 418 1.51 -21.33 9.06
C THR A 418 2.21 -19.98 9.27
N ARG A 419 1.55 -18.99 9.89
CA ARG A 419 2.18 -17.70 10.19
C ARG A 419 3.35 -17.85 11.17
N LEU A 420 3.18 -18.66 12.21
CA LEU A 420 4.25 -18.98 13.17
C LEU A 420 5.41 -19.72 12.49
N ALA A 421 5.14 -20.68 11.61
CA ALA A 421 6.15 -21.41 10.86
C ALA A 421 6.95 -20.48 9.91
N ILE A 422 6.30 -19.53 9.25
CA ILE A 422 6.97 -18.51 8.43
C ILE A 422 7.90 -17.65 9.30
N MET A 423 7.45 -17.22 10.47
CA MET A 423 8.30 -16.44 11.40
C MET A 423 9.45 -17.26 11.97
N GLU A 424 9.24 -18.55 12.23
CA GLU A 424 10.31 -19.47 12.67
C GLU A 424 11.40 -19.59 11.60
N LEU A 425 11.01 -19.86 10.35
CA LEU A 425 11.93 -19.97 9.22
C LEU A 425 12.71 -18.68 8.98
N LEU A 426 12.01 -17.54 8.88
CA LEU A 426 12.65 -16.25 8.68
C LEU A 426 13.57 -15.90 9.87
N GLY A 427 13.11 -16.14 11.10
CA GLY A 427 13.87 -15.88 12.32
C GLY A 427 15.14 -16.70 12.41
N THR A 428 15.09 -17.96 11.98
CA THR A 428 16.26 -18.84 11.91
C THR A 428 17.29 -18.27 10.93
N VAL A 429 16.87 -17.95 9.71
CA VAL A 429 17.78 -17.45 8.67
C VAL A 429 18.34 -16.06 9.01
N VAL A 430 17.55 -15.19 9.64
CA VAL A 430 18.01 -13.88 10.14
C VAL A 430 19.02 -14.06 11.28
N ALA A 431 18.78 -14.98 12.23
CA ALA A 431 19.71 -15.26 13.31
C ALA A 431 21.06 -15.75 12.77
N GLU A 432 21.05 -16.66 11.80
CA GLU A 432 22.27 -17.12 11.12
C GLU A 432 23.00 -15.98 10.41
N ALA A 433 22.28 -15.13 9.66
CA ALA A 433 22.86 -13.99 8.98
C ALA A 433 23.46 -12.97 9.98
N MET A 434 22.83 -12.77 11.14
CA MET A 434 23.36 -11.93 12.22
C MET A 434 24.64 -12.53 12.81
N ALA A 435 24.67 -13.85 13.03
CA ALA A 435 25.84 -14.55 13.53
C ALA A 435 27.03 -14.43 12.55
N ASP A 436 26.79 -14.58 11.25
CA ASP A 436 27.81 -14.39 10.21
C ASP A 436 28.37 -12.95 10.20
N GLN A 437 27.50 -11.95 10.33
CA GLN A 437 27.92 -10.55 10.43
C GLN A 437 28.75 -10.28 11.69
N ALA A 438 28.36 -10.87 12.82
CA ALA A 438 29.10 -10.74 14.08
C ALA A 438 30.46 -11.44 14.02
N ALA A 439 30.54 -12.61 13.37
CA ALA A 439 31.81 -13.30 13.14
C ALA A 439 32.76 -12.49 12.24
N ALA A 440 32.23 -11.83 11.19
CA ALA A 440 33.01 -11.01 10.29
C ALA A 440 33.49 -9.69 10.92
N SER A 441 32.66 -9.05 11.78
CA SER A 441 33.03 -7.84 12.50
C SER A 441 32.41 -7.82 13.91
N PRO A 442 33.13 -8.36 14.92
CA PRO A 442 32.56 -8.52 16.27
C PRO A 442 32.16 -7.21 16.96
N THR A 443 32.88 -6.12 16.70
CA THR A 443 32.64 -4.83 17.35
C THR A 443 31.68 -3.92 16.57
N ALA A 444 31.44 -4.21 15.30
CA ALA A 444 30.53 -3.45 14.44
C ALA A 444 29.91 -4.35 13.35
N PRO A 445 29.04 -5.32 13.72
CA PRO A 445 28.46 -6.24 12.75
C PRO A 445 27.67 -5.48 11.69
N GLY A 446 27.84 -5.84 10.43
CA GLY A 446 27.13 -5.24 9.31
C GLY A 446 25.60 -5.48 9.37
N PRO A 447 24.84 -4.79 8.52
CA PRO A 447 23.38 -4.95 8.49
C PRO A 447 22.98 -6.32 7.91
N VAL A 448 21.81 -6.82 8.35
CA VAL A 448 21.10 -7.97 7.77
C VAL A 448 19.89 -7.47 7.00
N GLN A 449 19.72 -7.89 5.75
CA GLN A 449 18.70 -7.33 4.87
C GLN A 449 17.96 -8.44 4.12
N VAL A 450 16.63 -8.31 4.02
CA VAL A 450 15.79 -9.26 3.28
C VAL A 450 15.54 -8.72 1.88
N VAL A 451 15.91 -9.49 0.87
CA VAL A 451 15.77 -9.16 -0.54
C VAL A 451 14.49 -9.80 -1.07
N LEU A 452 13.61 -8.98 -1.63
CA LEU A 452 12.26 -9.34 -2.05
C LEU A 452 12.03 -8.95 -3.51
N PRO A 453 11.13 -9.63 -4.23
CA PRO A 453 10.80 -9.25 -5.59
C PRO A 453 10.15 -7.86 -5.66
N ASP A 454 9.32 -7.52 -4.67
CA ASP A 454 8.62 -6.24 -4.54
C ASP A 454 8.29 -5.91 -3.07
N THR A 455 7.89 -4.65 -2.85
CA THR A 455 7.46 -4.15 -1.52
C THR A 455 6.21 -4.86 -1.00
N ALA A 456 5.26 -5.20 -1.86
CA ALA A 456 3.98 -5.82 -1.46
C ALA A 456 4.17 -7.21 -0.84
N SER A 457 5.19 -7.95 -1.28
CA SER A 457 5.61 -9.23 -0.68
C SER A 457 6.10 -9.03 0.75
N GLY A 458 6.86 -7.96 1.00
CA GLY A 458 7.30 -7.58 2.33
C GLY A 458 6.15 -7.13 3.24
N ASP A 459 5.18 -6.40 2.69
CA ASP A 459 4.01 -5.94 3.44
C ASP A 459 3.20 -7.10 4.01
N LEU A 460 3.11 -8.24 3.30
CA LEU A 460 2.48 -9.45 3.82
C LEU A 460 3.17 -9.95 5.10
N LEU A 461 4.51 -10.04 5.10
CA LEU A 461 5.30 -10.47 6.26
C LEU A 461 5.14 -9.51 7.43
N VAL A 462 5.22 -8.21 7.17
CA VAL A 462 5.03 -7.17 8.20
C VAL A 462 3.63 -7.26 8.80
N SER A 463 2.60 -7.52 7.99
CA SER A 463 1.23 -7.68 8.46
C SER A 463 1.07 -8.93 9.35
N MET A 464 1.75 -10.03 9.01
CA MET A 464 1.82 -11.22 9.87
C MET A 464 2.52 -10.91 11.21
N ALA A 465 3.64 -10.18 11.17
CA ALA A 465 4.36 -9.77 12.37
C ALA A 465 3.55 -8.84 13.27
N ASP A 466 2.85 -7.87 12.69
CA ASP A 466 1.96 -6.95 13.41
C ASP A 466 0.85 -7.70 14.16
N SER A 467 0.24 -8.69 13.51
CA SER A 467 -0.76 -9.59 14.10
C SER A 467 -0.17 -10.42 15.25
N LEU A 468 0.95 -11.10 15.03
CA LEU A 468 1.59 -11.95 16.04
C LEU A 468 2.13 -11.16 17.24
N ALA A 469 2.63 -9.94 17.02
CA ALA A 469 3.01 -9.05 18.12
C ALA A 469 1.81 -8.64 18.99
N GLY A 470 0.65 -8.39 18.36
CA GLY A 470 -0.60 -8.13 19.08
C GLY A 470 -1.06 -9.31 19.93
N THR A 471 -0.94 -10.53 19.40
CA THR A 471 -1.19 -11.78 20.15
C THR A 471 -0.23 -11.91 21.34
N GLU A 472 1.07 -11.72 21.13
CA GLU A 472 2.09 -11.87 22.18
C GLU A 472 1.94 -10.83 23.29
N ILE A 473 1.64 -9.58 22.95
CA ILE A 473 1.32 -8.52 23.93
C ILE A 473 0.09 -8.91 24.76
N SER A 474 -0.97 -9.41 24.13
CA SER A 474 -2.16 -9.87 24.85
C SER A 474 -1.85 -11.04 25.78
N ARG A 475 -1.04 -12.00 25.30
CA ARG A 475 -0.55 -13.13 26.10
C ARG A 475 0.21 -12.65 27.34
N LEU A 476 1.10 -11.66 27.22
CA LEU A 476 1.84 -11.09 28.36
C LEU A 476 0.90 -10.52 29.44
N ARG A 477 -0.19 -9.85 29.03
CA ARG A 477 -1.20 -9.30 29.96
C ARG A 477 -1.98 -10.40 30.67
N TRP A 478 -2.37 -11.44 29.96
CA TRP A 478 -3.08 -12.58 30.54
C TRP A 478 -2.17 -13.43 31.43
N GLN A 479 -0.89 -13.55 31.08
CA GLN A 479 0.11 -14.19 31.92
C GLN A 479 0.23 -13.45 33.25
N ARG A 480 0.26 -12.11 33.23
CA ARG A 480 0.19 -11.28 34.44
C ARG A 480 -1.07 -11.56 35.25
N ASP A 481 -2.25 -11.64 34.61
CA ASP A 481 -3.50 -11.96 35.30
C ASP A 481 -3.41 -13.29 36.05
N LEU A 482 -2.92 -14.34 35.38
CA LEU A 482 -2.73 -15.66 35.97
C LEU A 482 -1.77 -15.63 37.17
N GLU A 483 -0.65 -14.92 37.06
CA GLU A 483 0.35 -14.78 38.12
C GLU A 483 -0.20 -14.13 39.40
N VAL A 484 -1.12 -13.18 39.26
CA VAL A 484 -1.75 -12.49 40.41
C VAL A 484 -3.12 -13.07 40.79
N GLY A 485 -3.52 -14.20 40.20
CA GLY A 485 -4.75 -14.92 40.53
C GLY A 485 -6.04 -14.33 39.95
N ARG A 486 -5.95 -13.51 38.89
CA ARG A 486 -7.09 -13.01 38.11
C ARG A 486 -7.39 -13.94 36.93
N PRO A 487 -8.66 -14.11 36.53
CA PRO A 487 -8.99 -14.83 35.31
C PRO A 487 -8.51 -14.04 34.07
N PRO A 488 -7.95 -14.70 33.05
CA PRO A 488 -7.59 -14.04 31.80
C PRO A 488 -8.86 -13.74 31.01
N LEU A 489 -9.11 -12.46 30.74
CA LEU A 489 -10.31 -11.99 30.05
C LEU A 489 -9.94 -11.24 28.76
N THR A 490 -10.73 -11.43 27.71
CA THR A 490 -10.69 -10.58 26.52
C THR A 490 -11.04 -9.14 26.88
N PHE A 491 -10.84 -8.20 25.96
CA PHE A 491 -11.25 -6.80 26.18
C PHE A 491 -12.71 -6.71 26.61
N ASP A 492 -13.58 -7.43 25.90
CA ASP A 492 -15.03 -7.48 26.11
C ASP A 492 -15.43 -8.25 27.40
N GLY A 493 -14.47 -8.80 28.15
CA GLY A 493 -14.69 -9.45 29.45
C GLY A 493 -15.00 -10.95 29.38
N GLU A 494 -14.86 -11.57 28.21
CA GLU A 494 -15.08 -13.01 28.00
C GLU A 494 -13.81 -13.81 28.38
N PRO A 495 -13.93 -15.09 28.76
CA PRO A 495 -12.75 -15.93 29.01
C PRO A 495 -11.81 -15.99 27.80
N ALA A 496 -10.54 -15.63 28.00
CA ALA A 496 -9.52 -15.69 26.96
C ALA A 496 -8.79 -17.04 26.96
N ALA A 497 -8.52 -17.56 25.76
CA ALA A 497 -7.56 -18.65 25.58
C ALA A 497 -6.15 -18.07 25.48
N VAL A 498 -5.28 -18.37 26.46
CA VAL A 498 -3.90 -17.86 26.47
C VAL A 498 -3.05 -18.68 25.49
N PRO A 499 -2.52 -18.08 24.41
CA PRO A 499 -1.69 -18.79 23.45
C PRO A 499 -0.30 -19.11 24.03
N GLU A 500 0.43 -19.99 23.36
CA GLU A 500 1.85 -20.22 23.66
C GLU A 500 2.68 -18.97 23.37
N ALA A 501 3.79 -18.82 24.08
CA ALA A 501 4.72 -17.72 23.85
C ALA A 501 5.46 -17.91 22.52
N LEU A 502 5.75 -16.80 21.84
CA LEU A 502 6.63 -16.83 20.67
C LEU A 502 7.98 -17.46 21.03
N THR A 503 8.49 -18.31 20.15
CA THR A 503 9.87 -18.80 20.23
C THR A 503 10.86 -17.64 20.05
N GLU A 504 12.13 -17.86 20.37
CA GLU A 504 13.19 -16.86 20.16
C GLU A 504 13.29 -16.44 18.69
N HIS A 505 13.25 -17.40 17.76
CA HIS A 505 13.29 -17.12 16.33
C HIS A 505 12.02 -16.41 15.84
N GLN A 506 10.83 -16.82 16.30
CA GLN A 506 9.60 -16.12 15.96
C GLN A 506 9.62 -14.67 16.43
N ARG A 507 10.04 -14.44 17.68
CA ARG A 507 10.15 -13.08 18.24
C ARG A 507 11.19 -12.24 17.50
N LEU A 508 12.33 -12.83 17.13
CA LEU A 508 13.35 -12.17 16.32
C LEU A 508 12.79 -11.71 14.97
N ALA A 509 12.09 -12.59 14.24
CA ALA A 509 11.47 -12.25 12.96
C ALA A 509 10.40 -11.17 13.12
N VAL A 510 9.50 -11.32 14.10
CA VAL A 510 8.46 -10.32 14.40
C VAL A 510 9.09 -8.96 14.72
N SER A 511 10.11 -8.93 15.58
CA SER A 511 10.85 -7.71 15.94
C SER A 511 11.52 -7.05 14.73
N PHE A 512 12.19 -7.83 13.89
CA PHE A 512 12.84 -7.34 12.66
C PHE A 512 11.83 -6.70 11.70
N LEU A 513 10.72 -7.38 11.45
CA LEU A 513 9.65 -6.92 10.56
C LEU A 513 8.94 -5.67 11.10
N LEU A 514 8.76 -5.57 12.42
CA LEU A 514 8.22 -4.36 13.05
C LEU A 514 9.20 -3.19 13.02
N ASP A 515 10.51 -3.41 13.08
CA ASP A 515 11.48 -2.31 12.86
C ASP A 515 11.43 -1.80 11.42
N GLN A 516 11.20 -2.69 10.45
CA GLN A 516 10.96 -2.28 9.07
C GLN A 516 9.66 -1.46 8.91
N ASP A 517 8.56 -1.82 9.60
CA ASP A 517 7.35 -0.99 9.61
C ASP A 517 7.57 0.37 10.28
N ARG A 518 8.35 0.39 11.36
CA ARG A 518 8.73 1.60 12.08
C ARG A 518 9.58 2.53 11.24
N GLY A 519 10.50 1.96 10.46
CA GLY A 519 11.39 2.66 9.54
C GLY A 519 10.74 3.15 8.26
N ARG A 520 9.48 2.77 7.96
CA ARG A 520 8.84 2.98 6.64
C ARG A 520 8.75 4.44 6.16
N ALA A 521 8.79 5.40 7.08
CA ALA A 521 8.75 6.82 6.74
C ALA A 521 10.15 7.37 6.38
N MET A 522 11.22 6.64 6.72
CA MET A 522 12.58 6.95 6.32
C MET A 522 12.85 6.36 4.93
N VAL A 523 13.46 7.13 4.06
CA VAL A 523 13.81 6.78 2.69
C VAL A 523 15.08 5.93 2.61
N LEU A 524 16.05 6.13 3.52
CA LEU A 524 17.35 5.44 3.48
C LEU A 524 17.44 4.21 4.40
N ARG A 525 16.38 3.92 5.17
CA ARG A 525 16.24 2.65 5.90
C ARG A 525 15.91 1.55 4.90
N GLU A 526 16.70 0.49 4.86
CA GLU A 526 16.58 -0.54 3.82
C GLU A 526 16.78 -1.93 4.41
N SER A 527 16.03 -2.26 5.47
CA SER A 527 15.97 -3.62 6.01
C SER A 527 15.32 -4.59 5.00
N PHE A 528 14.44 -4.07 4.13
CA PHE A 528 13.99 -4.74 2.91
C PHE A 528 14.60 -4.09 1.67
N VAL A 529 15.02 -4.94 0.73
CA VAL A 529 15.51 -4.53 -0.58
C VAL A 529 14.50 -4.99 -1.63
N ASP A 530 13.78 -4.05 -2.25
CA ASP A 530 12.88 -4.29 -3.38
C ASP A 530 13.71 -4.40 -4.67
N LEU A 531 13.86 -5.61 -5.21
CA LEU A 531 14.68 -5.87 -6.40
C LEU A 531 14.21 -5.11 -7.63
N ARG A 532 12.89 -4.97 -7.79
CA ARG A 532 12.31 -4.18 -8.87
C ARG A 532 12.70 -2.71 -8.72
N ALA A 533 12.61 -2.14 -7.52
CA ALA A 533 13.04 -0.77 -7.26
C ALA A 533 14.56 -0.59 -7.46
N ALA A 534 15.38 -1.58 -7.07
CA ALA A 534 16.82 -1.59 -7.29
C ALA A 534 17.16 -1.58 -8.80
N LEU A 535 16.56 -2.48 -9.59
CA LEU A 535 16.76 -2.51 -11.05
C LEU A 535 16.30 -1.21 -11.72
N ARG A 536 15.15 -0.63 -11.32
CA ARG A 536 14.65 0.65 -11.86
C ARG A 536 15.59 1.83 -11.66
N ARG A 537 16.56 1.74 -10.74
CA ARG A 537 17.62 2.76 -10.60
C ARG A 537 18.66 2.67 -11.71
N HIS A 538 18.82 1.49 -12.32
CA HIS A 538 19.85 1.20 -13.32
C HIS A 538 19.31 1.17 -14.74
N VAL A 539 18.07 0.71 -14.94
CA VAL A 539 17.50 0.48 -16.27
C VAL A 539 16.10 1.08 -16.41
N VAL A 540 15.85 1.71 -17.56
CA VAL A 540 14.54 2.19 -17.99
C VAL A 540 14.05 1.26 -19.11
N PRO A 541 13.07 0.37 -18.84
CA PRO A 541 12.51 -0.51 -19.85
C PRO A 541 11.60 0.27 -20.82
N GLY A 542 11.44 -0.24 -22.04
CA GLY A 542 10.42 0.26 -22.97
C GLY A 542 9.02 -0.28 -22.65
N GLY A 543 8.03 0.12 -23.45
CA GLY A 543 6.64 -0.28 -23.31
C GLY A 543 5.89 0.44 -22.20
N VAL A 544 4.82 -0.20 -21.73
CA VAL A 544 3.88 0.38 -20.77
C VAL A 544 4.57 0.67 -19.44
N LEU A 545 4.49 1.91 -18.96
CA LEU A 545 5.18 2.34 -17.75
C LEU A 545 4.77 1.56 -16.48
N SER A 546 3.51 1.12 -16.41
CA SER A 546 3.02 0.29 -15.30
C SER A 546 3.56 -1.13 -15.33
N ASP A 547 3.97 -1.66 -16.48
CA ASP A 547 4.52 -3.01 -16.60
C ASP A 547 5.91 -3.11 -15.97
N ALA A 548 6.67 -2.01 -15.95
CA ALA A 548 7.88 -1.86 -15.13
C ALA A 548 7.63 -1.99 -13.61
N GLY A 549 6.36 -2.06 -13.20
CA GLY A 549 5.92 -2.44 -11.87
C GLY A 549 6.08 -3.94 -11.57
N ARG A 550 6.31 -4.80 -12.57
CA ARG A 550 6.61 -6.22 -12.40
C ARG A 550 8.10 -6.51 -12.56
N LEU A 551 8.64 -7.42 -11.74
CA LEU A 551 10.07 -7.75 -11.76
C LEU A 551 10.44 -8.55 -13.02
N ASP A 552 9.62 -9.51 -13.43
CA ASP A 552 9.85 -10.31 -14.65
C ASP A 552 9.90 -9.45 -15.92
N TYR A 553 9.08 -8.41 -16.01
CA TYR A 553 9.12 -7.44 -17.10
C TYR A 553 10.45 -6.69 -17.16
N ILE A 554 10.87 -6.05 -16.05
CA ILE A 554 12.12 -5.26 -16.05
C ILE A 554 13.36 -6.14 -16.22
N VAL A 555 13.38 -7.35 -15.68
CA VAL A 555 14.47 -8.32 -15.89
C VAL A 555 14.60 -8.68 -17.36
N THR A 556 13.48 -8.95 -18.04
CA THR A 556 13.47 -9.27 -19.47
C THR A 556 14.11 -8.16 -20.31
N TRP A 557 13.80 -6.90 -19.99
CA TRP A 557 14.42 -5.74 -20.66
C TRP A 557 15.89 -5.56 -20.30
N ALA A 558 16.28 -5.84 -19.06
CA ALA A 558 17.66 -5.66 -18.61
C ALA A 558 18.63 -6.71 -19.19
N GLU A 559 18.14 -7.93 -19.44
CA GLU A 559 18.92 -9.02 -20.04
C GLU A 559 18.96 -8.97 -21.58
N ALA A 560 18.13 -8.12 -22.20
CA ALA A 560 18.00 -8.07 -23.64
C ALA A 560 19.28 -7.58 -24.32
N VAL A 561 19.83 -8.43 -25.20
CA VAL A 561 20.94 -8.08 -26.10
C VAL A 561 20.45 -7.69 -27.50
N ASP A 562 19.28 -8.20 -27.89
CA ASP A 562 18.62 -7.91 -29.15
C ASP A 562 17.41 -6.98 -28.91
N PRO A 563 17.04 -6.14 -29.90
CA PRO A 563 15.85 -5.29 -29.79
C PRO A 563 14.56 -6.08 -29.51
N LEU A 564 13.84 -5.68 -28.47
CA LEU A 564 12.55 -6.23 -28.06
C LEU A 564 11.38 -5.45 -28.68
N ASP A 565 10.33 -6.18 -29.06
CA ASP A 565 9.01 -5.59 -29.29
C ASP A 565 8.28 -5.48 -27.94
N HIS A 566 8.03 -4.25 -27.50
CA HIS A 566 7.39 -4.01 -26.21
C HIS A 566 6.00 -4.64 -26.09
N ARG A 567 5.24 -4.76 -27.19
CA ARG A 567 3.90 -5.36 -27.17
C ARG A 567 3.99 -6.85 -26.95
N VAL A 568 4.96 -7.51 -27.61
CA VAL A 568 5.22 -8.95 -27.43
C VAL A 568 5.63 -9.25 -25.99
N VAL A 569 6.51 -8.43 -25.40
CA VAL A 569 6.95 -8.60 -24.01
C VAL A 569 5.79 -8.39 -23.04
N SER A 570 5.05 -7.28 -23.16
CA SER A 570 3.87 -7.00 -22.32
C SER A 570 2.82 -8.11 -22.42
N ASP A 571 2.53 -8.60 -23.62
CA ASP A 571 1.51 -9.63 -23.84
C ASP A 571 1.98 -10.99 -23.31
N ALA A 572 3.26 -11.35 -23.48
CA ALA A 572 3.84 -12.57 -22.91
C ALA A 572 3.73 -12.55 -21.37
N VAL A 573 4.19 -11.46 -20.74
CA VAL A 573 4.16 -11.27 -19.29
C VAL A 573 2.72 -11.25 -18.75
N ALA A 574 1.77 -10.64 -19.47
CA ALA A 574 0.35 -10.64 -19.09
C ALA A 574 -0.31 -12.02 -19.24
N SER A 575 0.16 -12.84 -20.20
CA SER A 575 -0.33 -14.21 -20.43
C SER A 575 0.30 -15.26 -19.52
N GLU A 576 1.37 -14.91 -18.82
CA GLU A 576 2.10 -15.80 -17.92
C GLU A 576 1.21 -16.31 -16.78
N LEU A 577 1.32 -17.60 -16.47
CA LEU A 577 0.54 -18.21 -15.41
C LEU A 577 1.01 -17.72 -14.04
N HIS A 578 2.31 -17.49 -13.91
CA HIS A 578 2.96 -17.11 -12.67
C HIS A 578 3.24 -15.61 -12.62
N THR A 579 3.49 -15.11 -11.41
CA THR A 579 3.83 -13.71 -11.15
C THR A 579 5.14 -13.65 -10.38
N SER A 580 5.90 -12.56 -10.50
CA SER A 580 7.18 -12.44 -9.77
C SER A 580 7.00 -12.09 -8.29
N GLY A 581 5.90 -11.44 -7.92
CA GLY A 581 5.58 -11.04 -6.54
C GLY A 581 4.75 -12.08 -5.77
N ALA A 582 4.46 -11.81 -4.50
CA ALA A 582 3.72 -12.73 -3.64
C ALA A 582 2.29 -13.04 -4.12
N ARG A 583 1.59 -12.06 -4.73
CA ARG A 583 0.22 -12.24 -5.23
C ARG A 583 0.22 -13.11 -6.49
N LEU A 584 -0.62 -14.13 -6.51
CA LEU A 584 -0.76 -15.03 -7.65
C LEU A 584 -1.51 -14.37 -8.81
N SER A 585 -1.39 -14.94 -10.02
CA SER A 585 -2.35 -14.65 -11.07
C SER A 585 -3.72 -15.24 -10.71
N ASN A 586 -4.80 -14.68 -11.25
CA ASN A 586 -6.15 -15.21 -11.05
C ASN A 586 -6.24 -16.70 -11.44
N ALA A 587 -5.62 -17.06 -12.58
CA ALA A 587 -5.64 -18.43 -13.09
C ALA A 587 -4.88 -19.41 -12.18
N SER A 588 -3.75 -19.00 -11.63
CA SER A 588 -2.98 -19.82 -10.69
C SER A 588 -3.68 -19.96 -9.34
N SER A 589 -4.20 -18.85 -8.80
CA SER A 589 -5.00 -18.85 -7.56
C SER A 589 -6.19 -19.81 -7.68
N ASP A 590 -6.95 -19.73 -8.77
CA ASP A 590 -8.09 -20.62 -9.01
C ASP A 590 -7.66 -22.10 -9.10
N LYS A 591 -6.55 -22.40 -9.80
CA LYS A 591 -6.02 -23.79 -9.89
C LYS A 591 -5.64 -24.33 -8.52
N ILE A 592 -4.87 -23.57 -7.74
CA ILE A 592 -4.45 -23.96 -6.39
C ILE A 592 -5.66 -24.14 -5.49
N HIS A 593 -6.61 -23.18 -5.51
CA HIS A 593 -7.84 -23.25 -4.73
C HIS A 593 -8.65 -24.51 -5.03
N ARG A 594 -8.82 -24.87 -6.31
CA ARG A 594 -9.53 -26.09 -6.73
C ARG A 594 -8.78 -27.38 -6.41
N SER A 595 -7.48 -27.33 -6.14
CA SER A 595 -6.66 -28.48 -5.70
C SER A 595 -6.55 -28.65 -4.18
N LEU A 596 -7.08 -27.70 -3.37
CA LEU A 596 -6.91 -27.71 -1.92
C LEU A 596 -7.37 -29.04 -1.28
N PRO A 597 -6.51 -29.70 -0.46
CA PRO A 597 -6.88 -30.88 0.30
C PRO A 597 -8.01 -30.56 1.29
N GLY A 598 -9.08 -31.35 1.27
CA GLY A 598 -10.18 -31.17 2.24
C GLY A 598 -11.19 -30.09 1.90
N SER A 599 -11.14 -29.46 0.71
CA SER A 599 -12.34 -28.82 0.16
C SER A 599 -13.45 -29.88 0.17
N ARG A 600 -14.49 -29.69 0.99
CA ARG A 600 -15.66 -30.57 1.02
C ARG A 600 -16.43 -30.38 -0.29
N ARG A 601 -15.86 -30.93 -1.37
CA ARG A 601 -16.52 -31.13 -2.66
C ARG A 601 -17.73 -32.04 -2.45
N LYS A 602 -18.74 -31.87 -3.31
CA LYS A 602 -19.80 -32.88 -3.46
C LYS A 602 -19.17 -34.27 -3.63
N ARG A 603 -19.70 -35.25 -2.90
CA ARG A 603 -19.38 -36.68 -3.07
C ARG A 603 -19.43 -37.03 -4.57
N GLY A 604 -18.28 -37.27 -5.21
CA GLY A 604 -18.22 -37.83 -6.56
C GLY A 604 -17.16 -37.25 -7.51
N GLU A 605 -16.56 -36.10 -7.24
CA GLU A 605 -15.47 -35.55 -8.09
C GLU A 605 -14.10 -36.04 -7.62
N ALA A 606 -13.30 -36.57 -8.57
CA ALA A 606 -11.92 -36.93 -8.31
C ALA A 606 -11.08 -35.67 -8.05
N PRO A 607 -10.06 -35.72 -7.16
CA PRO A 607 -9.11 -34.62 -7.00
C PRO A 607 -8.46 -34.30 -8.36
N GLN A 608 -8.67 -33.10 -8.88
CA GLN A 608 -7.85 -32.59 -9.98
C GLN A 608 -6.57 -32.00 -9.39
N GLY A 609 -5.44 -32.68 -9.60
CA GLY A 609 -4.11 -32.05 -9.58
C GLY A 609 -3.33 -32.05 -8.26
N ASP A 610 -2.00 -31.93 -8.43
CA ASP A 610 -0.95 -31.93 -7.42
C ASP A 610 -0.82 -30.54 -6.76
N TYR A 611 -1.57 -30.28 -5.69
CA TYR A 611 -1.55 -29.00 -4.93
C TYR A 611 -0.13 -28.55 -4.58
N LYS A 612 0.73 -29.49 -4.16
CA LYS A 612 2.11 -29.17 -3.75
C LYS A 612 2.97 -28.82 -4.95
N GLU A 613 2.79 -29.50 -6.08
CA GLU A 613 3.49 -29.15 -7.31
C GLU A 613 3.10 -27.78 -7.84
N LEU A 614 1.81 -27.43 -7.84
CA LEU A 614 1.37 -26.10 -8.30
C LEU A 614 2.02 -24.95 -7.49
N ILE A 615 2.16 -25.13 -6.17
CA ILE A 615 2.83 -24.16 -5.30
C ILE A 615 4.34 -24.17 -5.51
N ARG A 616 4.93 -25.35 -5.73
CA ARG A 616 6.36 -25.49 -6.04
C ARG A 616 6.70 -24.75 -7.33
N GLU A 617 5.94 -24.96 -8.41
CA GLU A 617 6.10 -24.27 -9.70
C GLU A 617 6.04 -22.74 -9.53
N GLU A 618 5.08 -22.24 -8.74
CA GLU A 618 4.99 -20.81 -8.39
C GLU A 618 6.23 -20.28 -7.67
N LEU A 619 6.72 -21.01 -6.66
CA LEU A 619 7.90 -20.59 -5.90
C LEU A 619 9.18 -20.67 -6.74
N GLU A 620 9.32 -21.69 -7.59
CA GLU A 620 10.45 -21.88 -8.50
C GLU A 620 10.49 -20.77 -9.56
N TYR A 621 9.34 -20.41 -10.16
CA TYR A 621 9.28 -19.27 -11.07
C TYR A 621 9.72 -17.97 -10.38
N LYS A 622 9.22 -17.69 -9.18
CA LYS A 622 9.60 -16.47 -8.43
C LYS A 622 11.09 -16.48 -8.08
N ALA A 623 11.63 -17.62 -7.66
CA ALA A 623 13.04 -17.80 -7.35
C ALA A 623 13.93 -17.57 -8.59
N ASP A 624 13.56 -18.11 -9.75
CA ASP A 624 14.27 -17.90 -11.01
C ASP A 624 14.34 -16.41 -11.39
N ILE A 625 13.22 -15.70 -11.34
CA ILE A 625 13.17 -14.27 -11.66
C ILE A 625 14.01 -13.44 -10.67
N VAL A 626 13.99 -13.79 -9.38
CA VAL A 626 14.84 -13.16 -8.36
C VAL A 626 16.32 -13.42 -8.63
N ASP A 627 16.69 -14.62 -9.05
CA ASP A 627 18.06 -15.00 -9.35
C ASP A 627 18.59 -14.28 -10.59
N ARG A 628 17.78 -14.18 -11.64
CA ARG A 628 18.06 -13.39 -12.84
C ARG A 628 18.23 -11.91 -12.53
N ALA A 629 17.34 -11.34 -11.71
CA ALA A 629 17.48 -9.95 -11.25
C ALA A 629 18.79 -9.72 -10.48
N ALA A 630 19.16 -10.63 -9.59
CA ALA A 630 20.42 -10.56 -8.86
C ALA A 630 21.63 -10.67 -9.78
N ALA A 631 21.58 -11.55 -10.80
CA ALA A 631 22.65 -11.71 -11.78
C ALA A 631 22.85 -10.45 -12.64
N VAL A 632 21.78 -9.79 -13.07
CA VAL A 632 21.85 -8.49 -13.75
C VAL A 632 22.55 -7.46 -12.87
N LEU A 633 22.16 -7.37 -11.59
CA LEU A 633 22.81 -6.45 -10.65
C LEU A 633 24.29 -6.84 -10.44
N GLU A 634 24.64 -8.12 -10.36
CA GLU A 634 26.03 -8.56 -10.19
C GLU A 634 26.96 -8.05 -11.31
N GLY A 635 26.45 -7.97 -12.55
CA GLY A 635 27.21 -7.45 -13.69
C GLY A 635 27.51 -5.95 -13.64
N LEU A 636 26.92 -5.19 -12.72
CA LEU A 636 27.06 -3.74 -12.66
C LEU A 636 28.20 -3.27 -11.74
N PRO A 637 28.89 -2.16 -12.09
CA PRO A 637 29.95 -1.60 -11.26
C PRO A 637 29.41 -1.07 -9.94
N VAL A 638 30.22 -1.15 -8.88
CA VAL A 638 29.86 -0.73 -7.52
C VAL A 638 30.18 0.75 -7.29
N SER A 639 29.24 1.47 -6.67
CA SER A 639 29.43 2.86 -6.25
C SER A 639 30.14 2.95 -4.90
N ARG A 640 30.90 4.02 -4.68
CA ARG A 640 31.38 4.38 -3.33
C ARG A 640 30.23 4.68 -2.36
N LEU A 641 29.07 5.10 -2.89
CA LEU A 641 27.90 5.38 -2.08
C LEU A 641 27.33 4.13 -1.40
N ARG A 642 27.61 2.91 -1.87
CA ARG A 642 27.14 1.69 -1.20
C ARG A 642 27.53 1.62 0.27
N GLU A 643 28.76 2.07 0.61
CA GLU A 643 29.21 2.12 2.00
C GLU A 643 28.42 3.12 2.85
N VAL A 644 27.92 4.21 2.23
CA VAL A 644 27.04 5.18 2.88
C VAL A 644 25.70 4.55 3.23
N TYR A 645 25.02 3.93 2.26
CA TYR A 645 23.74 3.24 2.49
C TYR A 645 23.86 2.16 3.57
N ARG A 646 24.91 1.31 3.49
CA ARG A 646 25.16 0.27 4.49
C ARG A 646 25.45 0.83 5.89
N ALA A 647 26.14 1.97 5.98
CA ALA A 647 26.42 2.61 7.26
C ALA A 647 25.16 3.22 7.89
N ILE A 648 24.22 3.73 7.09
CA ILE A 648 22.93 4.24 7.60
C ILE A 648 22.08 3.09 8.13
N GLU A 649 21.92 2.02 7.34
CA GLU A 649 21.17 0.83 7.78
C GLU A 649 21.83 0.15 8.99
N GLY A 650 23.17 0.11 9.04
CA GLY A 650 23.90 -0.42 10.19
C GLY A 650 23.66 0.39 11.48
N ASP A 651 23.50 1.71 11.41
CA ASP A 651 23.17 2.54 12.57
C ASP A 651 21.76 2.23 13.10
N ALA A 652 20.82 2.11 12.18
CA ALA A 652 19.45 1.69 12.43
C ALA A 652 19.39 0.33 13.13
N GLN A 653 20.07 -0.67 12.59
CA GLN A 653 20.05 -2.02 13.15
C GLN A 653 20.74 -2.13 14.51
N ARG A 654 21.71 -1.26 14.83
CA ARG A 654 22.25 -1.22 16.20
C ARG A 654 21.21 -0.81 17.23
N VAL A 655 20.29 0.10 16.88
CA VAL A 655 19.16 0.44 17.76
C VAL A 655 18.21 -0.74 17.87
N TRP A 656 17.85 -1.35 16.75
CA TRP A 656 16.96 -2.51 16.71
C TRP A 656 17.49 -3.69 17.54
N ARG A 657 18.77 -4.04 17.41
CA ARG A 657 19.40 -5.11 18.20
C ARG A 657 19.28 -4.84 19.69
N ARG A 658 19.54 -3.61 20.14
CA ARG A 658 19.32 -3.24 21.55
C ARG A 658 17.85 -3.38 21.97
N ARG A 659 16.89 -3.01 21.10
CA ARG A 659 15.45 -3.21 21.40
C ARG A 659 15.13 -4.69 21.62
N LEU A 660 15.67 -5.55 20.77
CA LEU A 660 15.52 -7.00 20.88
C LEU A 660 16.16 -7.53 22.17
N ASP A 661 17.42 -7.19 22.44
CA ASP A 661 18.18 -7.65 23.60
C ASP A 661 17.48 -7.29 24.92
N PHE A 662 16.97 -6.07 25.01
CA PHE A 662 16.26 -5.57 26.20
C PHE A 662 14.78 -5.98 26.23
N ARG A 663 14.27 -6.63 25.18
CA ARG A 663 12.83 -6.91 24.98
C ARG A 663 11.98 -5.65 25.19
N ALA A 664 12.52 -4.50 24.77
CA ALA A 664 11.97 -3.18 25.00
C ALA A 664 11.77 -2.47 23.66
N SER A 665 10.52 -2.13 23.35
CA SER A 665 10.12 -1.54 22.06
C SER A 665 10.30 -2.43 20.82
N ASP A 666 10.67 -3.71 20.98
CA ASP A 666 10.80 -4.67 19.88
C ASP A 666 9.44 -5.11 19.31
N LEU A 667 8.45 -5.36 20.17
CA LEU A 667 7.06 -5.67 19.78
C LEU A 667 6.16 -4.43 19.58
N VAL A 668 6.72 -3.21 19.55
CA VAL A 668 5.91 -1.99 19.36
C VAL A 668 5.43 -1.87 17.92
N ARG A 669 4.12 -1.96 17.76
CA ARG A 669 3.40 -1.83 16.50
C ARG A 669 3.27 -0.37 16.06
N PHE A 670 3.36 -0.07 14.76
CA PHE A 670 3.34 1.31 14.26
C PHE A 670 2.03 2.05 14.57
N GLY A 671 0.89 1.36 14.56
CA GLY A 671 -0.39 1.93 14.98
C GLY A 671 -0.40 2.41 16.44
N ARG A 672 0.57 1.95 17.25
CA ARG A 672 0.66 2.18 18.71
C ARG A 672 1.90 2.87 19.21
N VAL A 673 2.72 3.36 18.28
CA VAL A 673 3.72 4.36 18.64
C VAL A 673 3.00 5.59 19.21
N ASN A 674 3.53 6.10 20.32
CA ASN A 674 2.93 7.27 20.98
C ASN A 674 3.06 8.52 20.08
N TRP A 675 2.16 9.48 20.26
CA TRP A 675 2.15 10.72 19.46
C TRP A 675 3.45 11.53 19.65
N TYR A 676 4.04 11.47 20.84
CA TYR A 676 5.29 12.15 21.17
C TYR A 676 6.44 11.66 20.28
N TRP A 677 6.58 10.35 20.09
CA TRP A 677 7.58 9.72 19.23
C TRP A 677 7.39 10.13 17.77
N ARG A 678 6.15 10.13 17.27
CA ARG A 678 5.87 10.58 15.89
C ARG A 678 6.36 12.01 15.67
N ASN A 679 6.10 12.90 16.63
CA ASN A 679 6.55 14.29 16.56
C ASN A 679 8.07 14.42 16.69
N SER A 680 8.70 13.60 17.54
CA SER A 680 10.13 13.69 17.81
C SER A 680 11.00 13.14 16.67
N LEU A 681 10.42 12.34 15.78
CA LEU A 681 11.06 11.83 14.56
C LEU A 681 11.08 12.83 13.40
N VAL A 682 10.25 13.86 13.38
CA VAL A 682 10.16 14.80 12.24
C VAL A 682 11.54 15.33 11.81
N PRO A 683 12.42 15.82 12.71
CA PRO A 683 13.74 16.30 12.31
C PRO A 683 14.66 15.20 11.74
N ALA A 684 14.45 13.94 12.13
CA ALA A 684 15.21 12.81 11.59
C ALA A 684 14.70 12.47 10.18
N LEU A 685 13.38 12.47 9.96
CA LEU A 685 12.75 12.26 8.66
C LEU A 685 13.16 13.32 7.63
N ASP A 686 13.20 14.60 8.03
CA ASP A 686 13.64 15.69 7.15
C ASP A 686 15.11 15.53 6.73
N LYS A 687 15.98 15.18 7.68
CA LYS A 687 17.40 14.92 7.41
C LYS A 687 17.61 13.69 6.53
N ASP A 688 16.83 12.64 6.76
CA ASP A 688 16.86 11.42 5.97
C ASP A 688 16.43 11.69 4.52
N THR A 689 15.31 12.38 4.31
CA THR A 689 14.81 12.80 2.99
C THR A 689 15.81 13.70 2.25
N THR A 690 16.41 14.65 2.97
CA THR A 690 17.45 15.54 2.42
C THR A 690 18.68 14.74 2.00
N CYS A 691 19.19 13.86 2.87
CA CYS A 691 20.31 12.99 2.57
C CYS A 691 19.99 12.08 1.36
N ALA A 692 18.79 11.51 1.29
CA ALA A 692 18.38 10.65 0.19
C ALA A 692 18.40 11.38 -1.15
N SER A 693 17.89 12.61 -1.17
CA SER A 693 17.88 13.47 -2.36
C SER A 693 19.31 13.81 -2.82
N GLN A 694 20.19 14.11 -1.86
CA GLN A 694 21.60 14.39 -2.13
C GLN A 694 22.34 13.16 -2.68
N LEU A 695 22.20 12.00 -2.03
CA LEU A 695 22.82 10.75 -2.49
C LEU A 695 22.32 10.35 -3.90
N ARG A 696 21.04 10.58 -4.19
CA ARG A 696 20.46 10.31 -5.50
C ARG A 696 21.05 11.22 -6.58
N VAL A 697 21.18 12.52 -6.32
CA VAL A 697 21.83 13.47 -7.25
C VAL A 697 23.32 13.16 -7.42
N LEU A 698 24.00 12.72 -6.36
CA LEU A 698 25.42 12.38 -6.42
C LEU A 698 25.72 11.08 -7.18
N GLY A 699 24.78 10.11 -7.17
CA GLY A 699 25.03 8.76 -7.69
C GLY A 699 24.29 8.39 -8.97
N ASN A 700 23.20 9.08 -9.33
CA ASN A 700 22.36 8.73 -10.48
C ASN A 700 22.35 9.87 -11.52
N PRO A 701 22.93 9.68 -12.71
CA PRO A 701 22.96 10.69 -13.78
C PRO A 701 21.59 11.22 -14.19
N HIS A 702 20.59 10.35 -14.40
CA HIS A 702 19.23 10.78 -14.75
C HIS A 702 18.63 11.66 -13.65
N SER A 703 18.78 11.25 -12.39
CA SER A 703 18.23 12.00 -11.26
C SER A 703 18.92 13.35 -11.08
N ALA A 704 20.24 13.44 -11.32
CA ALA A 704 20.98 14.69 -11.28
C ALA A 704 20.51 15.67 -12.37
N ARG A 705 20.29 15.16 -13.59
CA ARG A 705 19.80 15.93 -14.74
C ARG A 705 18.35 16.39 -14.57
N GLU A 706 17.48 15.50 -14.08
CA GLU A 706 16.09 15.82 -13.74
C GLU A 706 16.03 16.90 -12.65
N ALA A 707 16.82 16.76 -11.58
CA ALA A 707 16.93 17.78 -10.53
C ALA A 707 17.45 19.12 -11.05
N ALA A 708 18.37 19.11 -12.03
CA ALA A 708 18.91 20.32 -12.64
C ALA A 708 17.93 21.04 -13.59
N ARG A 709 16.93 20.34 -14.12
CA ARG A 709 15.84 20.91 -14.96
C ARG A 709 14.62 21.33 -14.13
N ASP A 710 14.38 20.67 -13.01
CA ASP A 710 13.23 20.94 -12.16
C ASP A 710 13.27 22.37 -11.58
N ALA A 711 12.29 23.19 -11.96
CA ALA A 711 12.13 24.55 -11.45
C ALA A 711 11.83 24.59 -9.94
N GLY A 712 11.40 23.49 -9.33
CA GLY A 712 11.24 23.32 -7.89
C GLY A 712 12.57 23.22 -7.14
N THR A 713 13.53 22.52 -7.73
CA THR A 713 14.88 22.34 -7.17
C THR A 713 15.71 23.61 -7.35
N ARG A 714 16.28 24.15 -6.27
CA ARG A 714 17.03 25.42 -6.30
C ARG A 714 18.53 25.22 -6.24
N GLU A 715 18.93 24.08 -5.73
CA GLU A 715 20.27 23.76 -5.26
C GLU A 715 21.12 23.07 -6.33
N VAL A 716 20.51 22.64 -7.44
CA VAL A 716 21.15 21.91 -8.53
C VAL A 716 20.84 22.59 -9.85
N ALA A 717 21.81 22.70 -10.75
CA ALA A 717 21.62 23.32 -12.05
C ALA A 717 22.57 22.77 -13.12
N TYR A 718 22.17 22.95 -14.38
CA TYR A 718 23.02 22.72 -15.53
C TYR A 718 24.01 23.87 -15.74
N ALA A 719 25.21 23.52 -16.20
CA ALA A 719 26.25 24.46 -16.58
C ALA A 719 26.92 24.02 -17.90
N GLU A 720 27.07 24.95 -18.84
CA GLU A 720 27.87 24.77 -20.05
C GLU A 720 29.31 25.23 -19.79
N VAL A 721 30.29 24.40 -20.14
CA VAL A 721 31.72 24.74 -20.04
C VAL A 721 32.13 25.53 -21.28
N VAL A 722 32.41 26.83 -21.13
CA VAL A 722 32.70 27.72 -22.28
C VAL A 722 34.20 28.04 -22.46
N ALA A 723 35.01 27.76 -21.43
CA ALA A 723 36.46 27.83 -21.46
C ALA A 723 37.03 26.88 -20.39
N VAL A 724 38.31 26.50 -20.53
CA VAL A 724 39.01 25.59 -19.60
C VAL A 724 40.29 26.18 -18.99
N ASP A 725 40.70 27.39 -19.42
CA ASP A 725 41.88 28.10 -18.90
C ASP A 725 41.64 29.63 -18.90
N PRO A 726 41.14 30.22 -17.79
CA PRO A 726 40.56 29.53 -16.65
C PRO A 726 39.24 28.82 -17.02
N VAL A 727 38.80 27.85 -16.21
CA VAL A 727 37.51 27.19 -16.45
C VAL A 727 36.39 28.20 -16.27
N ARG A 728 35.47 28.25 -17.24
CA ARG A 728 34.31 29.14 -17.22
C ARG A 728 33.03 28.38 -17.43
N LEU A 729 32.05 28.66 -16.58
CA LEU A 729 30.74 28.02 -16.59
C LEU A 729 29.67 29.04 -16.94
N ARG A 730 28.82 28.71 -17.91
CA ARG A 730 27.57 29.43 -18.18
C ARG A 730 26.42 28.64 -17.57
N LEU A 731 25.81 29.18 -16.51
CA LEU A 731 24.76 28.46 -15.78
C LEU A 731 23.40 28.63 -16.44
N LYS A 732 22.64 27.53 -16.54
CA LYS A 732 21.25 27.53 -17.03
C LYS A 732 20.26 27.76 -15.88
N THR A 733 20.57 28.69 -14.98
CA THR A 733 19.71 29.05 -13.84
C THR A 733 19.92 30.52 -13.46
N ARG A 734 18.93 31.09 -12.77
CA ARG A 734 19.02 32.42 -12.14
C ARG A 734 19.27 32.36 -10.63
N ARG A 735 19.27 31.16 -10.05
CA ARG A 735 19.33 30.94 -8.59
C ARG A 735 20.74 30.68 -8.07
N ILE A 736 21.62 30.20 -8.95
CA ILE A 736 23.05 30.02 -8.68
C ILE A 736 23.77 31.02 -9.59
N GLY A 737 24.66 31.82 -9.03
CA GLY A 737 25.36 32.88 -9.75
C GLY A 737 26.66 33.29 -9.08
N ALA A 738 27.10 34.50 -9.40
CA ALA A 738 28.32 35.06 -8.85
C ALA A 738 28.30 35.10 -7.32
N GLY A 739 29.42 34.73 -6.70
CA GLY A 739 29.57 34.65 -5.26
C GLY A 739 29.15 33.30 -4.67
N ASP A 740 28.36 32.49 -5.38
CA ASP A 740 27.97 31.18 -4.91
C ASP A 740 29.11 30.18 -5.03
N LYS A 741 29.18 29.26 -4.08
CA LYS A 741 30.17 28.18 -4.10
C LYS A 741 29.51 26.92 -4.61
N VAL A 742 30.07 26.33 -5.67
CA VAL A 742 29.47 25.19 -6.38
C VAL A 742 30.43 24.04 -6.53
N ALA A 743 29.87 22.83 -6.48
CA ALA A 743 30.55 21.57 -6.76
C ALA A 743 29.98 20.96 -8.03
N VAL A 744 30.83 20.40 -8.89
CA VAL A 744 30.35 19.57 -10.00
C VAL A 744 29.98 18.20 -9.44
N VAL A 745 28.77 17.72 -9.73
CA VAL A 745 28.25 16.41 -9.27
C VAL A 745 28.14 15.39 -10.41
N LEU A 746 27.97 15.87 -11.64
CA LEU A 746 27.96 15.06 -12.86
C LEU A 746 28.82 15.74 -13.92
N ASP A 747 29.79 15.01 -14.49
CA ASP A 747 30.61 15.45 -15.61
C ASP A 747 30.49 14.49 -16.81
N GLY A 748 31.23 14.75 -17.90
CA GLY A 748 31.18 13.94 -19.12
C GLY A 748 31.59 12.47 -18.95
N ARG A 749 32.18 12.09 -17.82
CA ARG A 749 32.56 10.70 -17.48
C ARG A 749 31.51 10.01 -16.59
N GLY A 750 30.53 10.75 -16.08
CA GLY A 750 29.49 10.26 -15.18
C GLY A 750 29.54 10.90 -13.79
N PRO A 751 28.95 10.24 -12.77
CA PRO A 751 28.87 10.80 -11.42
C PRO A 751 30.26 11.01 -10.81
N VAL A 752 30.54 12.24 -10.35
CA VAL A 752 31.85 12.59 -9.79
C VAL A 752 32.18 11.74 -8.56
N VAL A 753 31.17 11.34 -7.77
CA VAL A 753 31.33 10.51 -6.57
C VAL A 753 32.06 9.19 -6.83
N ASP A 754 31.97 8.69 -8.06
CA ASP A 754 32.53 7.41 -8.45
C ASP A 754 33.88 7.52 -9.19
N GLY A 755 34.40 8.74 -9.32
CA GLY A 755 35.74 9.03 -9.85
C GLY A 755 36.85 8.38 -9.01
N GLU A 756 37.94 7.96 -9.66
CA GLU A 756 39.01 7.16 -9.04
C GLU A 756 39.65 7.84 -7.83
N ASP A 757 39.90 9.16 -7.93
CA ASP A 757 40.58 9.96 -6.91
C ASP A 757 39.69 10.38 -5.72
N VAL A 758 38.37 10.18 -5.83
CA VAL A 758 37.44 10.58 -4.77
C VAL A 758 37.59 9.63 -3.56
N THR A 759 37.77 10.24 -2.39
CA THR A 759 37.90 9.53 -1.12
C THR A 759 36.63 9.65 -0.30
N LEU A 760 36.27 8.60 0.45
CA LEU A 760 35.13 8.59 1.37
C LEU A 760 35.60 8.29 2.80
N LYS A 761 35.19 9.13 3.76
CA LYS A 761 35.32 8.87 5.19
C LYS A 761 33.95 8.94 5.86
N VAL A 762 33.51 7.82 6.42
CA VAL A 762 32.31 7.75 7.27
C VAL A 762 32.63 8.34 8.64
N GLN A 763 31.88 9.36 9.06
CA GLN A 763 31.99 10.00 10.37
C GLN A 763 30.67 9.84 11.14
N THR A 764 30.68 10.20 12.43
CA THR A 764 29.50 10.07 13.29
C THR A 764 28.32 10.92 12.81
N GLY A 765 28.57 12.13 12.31
CA GLY A 765 27.52 13.07 11.87
C GLY A 765 27.47 13.35 10.37
N SER A 766 28.40 12.79 9.58
CA SER A 766 28.50 13.10 8.15
C SER A 766 29.28 12.03 7.37
N PHE A 767 29.09 12.04 6.05
CA PHE A 767 29.90 11.33 5.08
C PHE A 767 30.79 12.35 4.36
N ARG A 768 32.08 12.34 4.66
CA ARG A 768 33.04 13.28 4.08
C ARG A 768 33.61 12.71 2.80
N PHE A 769 33.46 13.46 1.73
CA PHE A 769 34.10 13.17 0.44
C PHE A 769 35.24 14.13 0.20
N GLY A 770 36.39 13.62 -0.21
CA GLY A 770 37.57 14.41 -0.54
C GLY A 770 37.99 14.28 -2.00
N GLN A 771 38.86 15.19 -2.43
CA GLN A 771 39.29 15.36 -3.82
C GLN A 771 38.14 15.78 -4.75
N TRP A 772 37.25 16.64 -4.26
CA TRP A 772 36.08 17.10 -4.99
C TRP A 772 36.35 18.42 -5.75
N PRO A 773 35.98 18.53 -7.04
CA PRO A 773 36.01 19.81 -7.77
C PRO A 773 34.98 20.79 -7.21
N LEU A 774 35.45 21.79 -6.46
CA LEU A 774 34.65 22.74 -5.69
C LEU A 774 35.32 24.12 -5.72
N ALA A 775 34.57 25.16 -6.08
CA ALA A 775 35.06 26.54 -6.10
C ALA A 775 33.94 27.56 -6.00
N GLN A 776 34.28 28.80 -5.70
CA GLN A 776 33.38 29.95 -5.81
C GLN A 776 33.27 30.36 -7.28
N LEU A 777 32.09 30.83 -7.68
CA LEU A 777 31.85 31.43 -8.98
C LEU A 777 32.19 32.93 -8.91
N GLU A 778 33.07 33.39 -9.78
CA GLU A 778 33.55 34.77 -9.78
C GLU A 778 33.18 35.50 -11.08
N GLU A 779 32.84 36.78 -10.94
CA GLU A 779 32.67 37.68 -12.09
C GLU A 779 34.01 38.25 -12.51
N ASP A 780 34.16 38.44 -13.81
CA ASP A 780 35.22 39.26 -14.38
C ASP A 780 34.68 40.10 -15.55
N GLU A 781 35.58 40.77 -16.27
CA GLU A 781 35.21 41.61 -17.42
C GLU A 781 34.42 40.85 -18.50
N ARG A 782 34.65 39.53 -18.64
CA ARG A 782 34.00 38.70 -19.66
C ARG A 782 32.60 38.24 -19.23
N THR A 783 32.31 38.18 -17.94
CA THR A 783 30.96 37.84 -17.43
C THR A 783 29.89 38.78 -17.99
N ALA A 784 30.18 40.07 -18.12
CA ALA A 784 29.25 41.04 -18.69
C ALA A 784 28.97 40.82 -20.20
N LEU A 785 29.84 40.08 -20.91
CA LEU A 785 29.74 39.85 -22.35
C LEU A 785 28.97 38.57 -22.69
N ASP A 786 29.20 37.49 -21.95
CA ASP A 786 28.69 36.16 -22.30
C ASP A 786 27.97 35.41 -21.16
N ALA A 787 27.76 36.12 -20.02
CA ALA A 787 27.14 35.63 -18.79
C ALA A 787 27.86 34.41 -18.16
N SER A 788 29.09 34.11 -18.56
CA SER A 788 29.87 33.02 -17.96
C SER A 788 30.66 33.50 -16.75
N LEU A 789 30.77 32.64 -15.75
CA LEU A 789 31.48 32.89 -14.49
C LEU A 789 32.78 32.10 -14.47
N VAL A 790 33.82 32.69 -13.89
CA VAL A 790 35.09 32.00 -13.63
C VAL A 790 34.89 31.01 -12.49
N TRP A 791 35.39 29.78 -12.67
CA TRP A 791 35.30 28.73 -11.67
C TRP A 791 36.65 28.02 -11.56
N GLU A 792 37.43 28.32 -10.51
CA GLU A 792 38.79 27.80 -10.32
C GLU A 792 38.85 26.80 -9.14
N PRO A 793 38.41 25.55 -9.34
CA PRO A 793 38.44 24.57 -8.27
C PRO A 793 39.88 24.16 -7.94
N LYS A 794 40.15 23.99 -6.65
CA LYS A 794 41.49 23.56 -6.17
C LYS A 794 41.88 22.18 -6.69
N VAL A 795 40.89 21.31 -6.85
CA VAL A 795 41.04 20.03 -7.56
C VAL A 795 40.49 20.24 -8.97
N PRO A 796 41.32 20.09 -10.01
CA PRO A 796 40.88 20.29 -11.39
C PRO A 796 39.68 19.40 -11.73
N ALA A 797 38.65 20.01 -12.32
CA ALA A 797 37.58 19.25 -12.96
C ALA A 797 38.06 18.73 -14.32
N VAL A 798 37.64 17.53 -14.71
CA VAL A 798 37.92 16.98 -16.03
C VAL A 798 36.77 17.37 -16.95
N VAL A 799 36.93 18.50 -17.62
CA VAL A 799 35.91 19.11 -18.50
C VAL A 799 36.54 19.63 -19.79
N SER A 800 35.75 19.65 -20.86
CA SER A 800 36.08 20.20 -22.18
C SER A 800 35.14 21.33 -22.55
N ILE A 801 35.58 22.22 -23.46
CA ILE A 801 34.71 23.27 -23.99
C ILE A 801 33.52 22.63 -24.72
N GLY A 802 32.31 23.03 -24.37
CA GLY A 802 31.05 22.49 -24.88
C GLY A 802 30.42 21.42 -24.00
N ASP A 803 31.12 20.94 -22.97
CA ASP A 803 30.55 19.97 -22.03
C ASP A 803 29.38 20.59 -21.27
N GLU A 804 28.31 19.81 -21.10
CA GLU A 804 27.21 20.13 -20.20
C GLU A 804 27.39 19.33 -18.91
N VAL A 805 27.60 20.04 -17.79
CA VAL A 805 27.81 19.45 -16.47
C VAL A 805 26.66 19.82 -15.53
N VAL A 806 26.47 19.03 -14.47
CA VAL A 806 25.54 19.36 -13.38
C VAL A 806 26.33 19.85 -12.18
N VAL A 807 25.97 21.04 -11.70
CA VAL A 807 26.54 21.65 -10.50
C VAL A 807 25.53 21.68 -9.37
N ALA A 808 26.01 21.55 -8.13
CA ALA A 808 25.22 21.69 -6.91
C ALA A 808 25.81 22.80 -6.02
N HIS A 809 24.93 23.57 -5.39
CA HIS A 809 25.30 24.58 -4.41
C HIS A 809 25.95 23.92 -3.19
N SER A 810 27.12 24.41 -2.76
CA SER A 810 27.93 23.73 -1.76
C SER A 810 27.24 23.60 -0.41
N ASP A 811 26.46 24.60 -0.02
CA ASP A 811 25.76 24.60 1.28
C ASP A 811 24.68 23.54 1.36
N TRP A 812 24.07 23.18 0.22
CA TRP A 812 23.10 22.10 0.18
C TRP A 812 23.78 20.77 0.42
N ILE A 813 24.89 20.46 -0.28
CA ILE A 813 25.70 19.25 -0.06
C ILE A 813 26.59 19.32 1.20
N GLY A 814 26.12 20.06 2.21
CA GLY A 814 26.64 20.14 3.59
C GLY A 814 27.86 21.03 3.78
N GLY A 815 28.10 21.95 2.85
CA GLY A 815 29.12 22.98 2.91
C GLY A 815 30.51 22.49 2.51
N GLY A 816 31.31 23.42 2.01
CA GLY A 816 32.72 23.15 1.72
C GLY A 816 33.60 23.35 2.96
N TYR A 817 34.55 22.45 3.19
CA TYR A 817 35.59 22.69 4.20
C TYR A 817 36.52 23.84 3.77
N LYS A 818 37.24 24.43 4.74
CA LYS A 818 38.32 25.41 4.48
C LYS A 818 39.39 24.89 3.53
N SER A 819 39.51 23.56 3.43
CA SER A 819 40.46 22.87 2.56
C SER A 819 40.18 23.08 1.06
N GLY A 820 38.94 23.42 0.69
CA GLY A 820 38.52 23.79 -0.67
C GLY A 820 38.31 22.63 -1.65
N HIS A 821 38.34 21.38 -1.19
CA HIS A 821 38.24 20.18 -2.04
C HIS A 821 37.45 19.05 -1.37
N GLU A 822 36.63 19.39 -0.38
CA GLU A 822 35.93 18.43 0.45
C GLU A 822 34.50 18.90 0.70
N ILE A 823 33.57 17.94 0.64
CA ILE A 823 32.15 18.12 0.92
C ILE A 823 31.73 17.12 2.02
N ALA A 824 30.66 17.43 2.76
CA ALA A 824 30.18 16.58 3.85
C ALA A 824 28.67 16.41 3.80
N ILE A 825 28.20 15.25 3.34
CA ILE A 825 26.77 14.93 3.37
C ILE A 825 26.36 14.63 4.81
N GLY A 826 25.31 15.29 5.29
CA GLY A 826 24.80 15.10 6.65
C GLY A 826 24.30 13.66 6.85
N ARG A 827 24.80 12.99 7.89
CA ARG A 827 24.33 11.64 8.23
C ARG A 827 23.03 11.74 9.02
N PRO A 828 21.92 11.12 8.56
CA PRO A 828 20.68 11.15 9.30
C PRO A 828 20.85 10.41 10.64
N PRO A 829 20.29 10.94 11.75
CA PRO A 829 20.37 10.27 13.04
C PRO A 829 19.47 9.02 13.05
N ALA A 830 19.92 7.96 13.73
CA ALA A 830 19.05 6.83 14.05
C ALA A 830 18.00 7.22 15.11
N ASP A 831 16.90 6.46 15.17
CA ASP A 831 15.82 6.61 16.16
C ASP A 831 16.27 6.17 17.57
N ASN A 832 17.03 7.03 18.25
CA ASN A 832 17.52 6.77 19.60
C ASN A 832 16.60 7.29 20.72
N GLN A 833 15.44 7.87 20.39
CA GLN A 833 14.58 8.55 21.37
C GLN A 833 13.50 7.65 21.97
N SER A 834 13.13 6.55 21.31
CA SER A 834 12.17 5.58 21.85
C SER A 834 12.68 4.16 21.63
N GLY A 835 13.77 3.87 22.32
CA GLY A 835 14.41 2.56 22.38
C GLY A 835 15.62 2.64 23.32
N PRO A 836 16.22 1.49 23.67
CA PRO A 836 17.33 1.48 24.61
C PRO A 836 18.50 2.31 24.08
N GLY A 837 19.01 3.19 24.95
CA GLY A 837 20.18 4.00 24.68
C GLY A 837 21.45 3.15 24.62
N LYS A 838 22.54 3.75 24.12
CA LYS A 838 23.86 3.09 24.09
C LYS A 838 24.43 2.78 25.49
N ASP A 839 23.98 3.52 26.50
CA ASP A 839 24.48 3.43 27.87
C ASP A 839 23.47 2.71 28.81
N CYS A 840 22.36 2.18 28.27
CA CYS A 840 21.43 1.37 29.04
C CYS A 840 22.05 0.00 29.37
N THR A 841 21.74 -0.51 30.56
CA THR A 841 22.05 -1.86 31.06
C THR A 841 20.76 -2.56 31.49
N GLU A 842 20.81 -3.89 31.69
CA GLU A 842 19.65 -4.67 32.11
C GLU A 842 18.99 -4.13 33.40
N GLU A 843 19.77 -3.54 34.31
CA GLU A 843 19.27 -2.96 35.56
C GLU A 843 18.74 -1.52 35.42
N SER A 844 19.00 -0.83 34.30
CA SER A 844 18.71 0.62 34.17
C SER A 844 17.24 0.96 34.43
N PHE A 845 16.30 0.15 33.95
CA PHE A 845 14.88 0.36 34.23
C PHE A 845 14.51 0.03 35.67
N VAL A 846 15.15 -0.96 36.29
CA VAL A 846 14.87 -1.37 37.67
C VAL A 846 15.36 -0.29 38.65
N ASP A 847 16.53 0.28 38.38
CA ASP A 847 17.16 1.28 39.24
C ASP A 847 16.48 2.67 39.13
N ASP A 848 15.99 3.04 37.94
CA ASP A 848 15.33 4.32 37.68
C ASP A 848 14.17 4.19 36.67
N PRO A 849 13.01 3.64 37.10
CA PRO A 849 11.88 3.39 36.23
C PRO A 849 11.34 4.64 35.53
N ASP A 850 11.35 5.78 36.22
CA ASP A 850 10.76 7.03 35.72
C ASP A 850 11.52 7.58 34.51
N ASN A 851 12.86 7.55 34.54
CA ASN A 851 13.67 8.00 33.41
C ASN A 851 13.75 6.95 32.27
N HIS A 852 13.53 5.68 32.59
CA HIS A 852 13.71 4.58 31.64
C HIS A 852 12.40 4.01 31.05
N GLN A 853 11.22 4.48 31.48
CA GLN A 853 9.90 4.03 31.00
C GLN A 853 9.68 4.10 29.48
N PHE A 854 10.42 4.98 28.77
CA PHE A 854 10.29 5.16 27.32
C PHE A 854 11.47 4.62 26.50
N CYS A 855 12.57 4.18 27.14
CA CYS A 855 13.75 3.68 26.43
C CYS A 855 13.93 2.17 26.60
N CYS A 856 14.08 1.67 27.83
CA CYS A 856 14.48 0.28 28.08
C CYS A 856 13.56 -0.47 29.05
N GLN A 857 12.31 -0.01 29.24
CA GLN A 857 11.29 -0.81 29.93
C GLN A 857 10.93 -2.06 29.11
N PRO A 858 11.13 -3.27 29.65
CA PRO A 858 10.74 -4.50 28.95
C PRO A 858 9.22 -4.61 28.77
N HIS A 859 8.78 -5.27 27.70
CA HIS A 859 7.35 -5.49 27.44
C HIS A 859 6.66 -6.25 28.57
N GLU A 860 7.34 -7.19 29.21
CA GLU A 860 6.81 -7.94 30.35
C GLU A 860 6.37 -7.00 31.48
N SER A 861 7.18 -5.97 31.77
CA SER A 861 6.86 -4.96 32.78
C SER A 861 5.76 -4.01 32.31
N ARG A 862 5.86 -3.52 31.07
CA ARG A 862 4.91 -2.56 30.49
C ARG A 862 3.51 -3.14 30.38
N GLU A 863 3.41 -4.37 29.88
CA GLU A 863 2.14 -5.05 29.68
C GLU A 863 1.57 -5.59 31.01
N ALA A 864 2.41 -5.88 32.01
CA ALA A 864 1.92 -6.13 33.36
C ALA A 864 1.23 -4.89 33.96
N GLY A 865 1.82 -3.71 33.84
CA GLY A 865 1.20 -2.45 34.27
C GLY A 865 -0.10 -2.13 33.50
N THR A 866 -0.12 -2.42 32.19
CA THR A 866 -1.33 -2.27 31.37
C THR A 866 -2.43 -3.25 31.80
N SER A 867 -2.08 -4.50 32.07
CA SER A 867 -3.00 -5.51 32.61
C SER A 867 -3.62 -5.08 33.94
N ASP A 868 -2.79 -4.56 34.86
CA ASP A 868 -3.25 -4.04 36.16
C ASP A 868 -4.20 -2.84 35.98
N TRP A 869 -3.88 -1.90 35.09
CA TRP A 869 -4.76 -0.78 34.74
C TRP A 869 -6.11 -1.23 34.14
N ILE A 870 -6.10 -2.19 33.21
CA ILE A 870 -7.32 -2.79 32.63
C ILE A 870 -8.19 -3.42 33.73
N ALA A 871 -7.58 -4.16 34.65
CA ALA A 871 -8.28 -4.81 35.74
C ALA A 871 -8.92 -3.80 36.71
N GLU A 872 -8.22 -2.72 37.05
CA GLU A 872 -8.76 -1.61 37.85
C GLU A 872 -9.96 -0.95 37.19
N LYS A 873 -9.86 -0.66 35.88
CA LYS A 873 -10.97 -0.09 35.09
C LYS A 873 -12.17 -1.02 35.04
N ARG A 874 -11.95 -2.33 34.90
CA ARG A 874 -13.03 -3.33 34.95
C ARG A 874 -13.68 -3.39 36.33
N ALA A 875 -12.90 -3.36 37.41
CA ALA A 875 -13.41 -3.36 38.78
C ALA A 875 -14.21 -2.08 39.11
N ALA A 876 -13.83 -0.95 38.52
CA ALA A 876 -14.58 0.32 38.61
C ALA A 876 -15.85 0.34 37.72
N GLY A 877 -16.11 -0.70 36.92
CA GLY A 877 -17.22 -0.77 35.99
C GLY A 877 -17.03 0.09 34.73
N GLU A 878 -15.88 0.73 34.56
CA GLU A 878 -15.59 1.61 33.42
C GLU A 878 -15.43 0.84 32.10
N MET A 879 -15.13 -0.46 32.17
CA MET A 879 -15.11 -1.36 31.00
C MET A 879 -16.37 -2.24 30.91
N ASN A 880 -17.44 -1.90 31.61
CA ASN A 880 -18.70 -2.60 31.42
C ASN A 880 -19.22 -2.29 30.01
N PRO A 881 -19.51 -3.29 29.15
CA PRO A 881 -20.12 -3.04 27.83
C PRO A 881 -21.47 -2.31 27.90
N GLU A 882 -22.07 -2.20 29.09
CA GLU A 882 -23.24 -1.36 29.36
C GLU A 882 -22.91 0.12 29.65
N VAL A 883 -21.65 0.54 29.79
CA VAL A 883 -21.29 1.97 29.84
C VAL A 883 -21.49 2.56 28.45
N TRP A 884 -22.07 3.77 28.40
CA TRP A 884 -22.42 4.43 27.15
C TRP A 884 -21.73 5.80 27.01
N PRO A 885 -21.10 6.10 25.86
CA PRO A 885 -20.88 5.22 24.71
C PRO A 885 -19.97 4.02 25.04
N PRO A 886 -20.07 2.91 24.29
CA PRO A 886 -19.31 1.69 24.57
C PRO A 886 -17.81 1.94 24.44
N VAL A 887 -17.02 1.36 25.35
CA VAL A 887 -15.56 1.45 25.29
C VAL A 887 -15.05 0.72 24.05
N ILE A 888 -14.20 1.37 23.28
CA ILE A 888 -13.63 0.81 22.06
C ILE A 888 -12.32 0.13 22.41
N ASP A 889 -12.19 -1.13 21.99
CA ASP A 889 -10.91 -1.80 21.99
C ASP A 889 -10.01 -1.16 20.92
N MET A 890 -9.21 -0.19 21.34
CA MET A 890 -8.21 0.40 20.45
C MET A 890 -7.14 -0.63 20.08
N ASP A 891 -6.92 -1.65 20.93
CA ASP A 891 -6.08 -2.82 20.68
C ASP A 891 -6.46 -3.51 19.39
N GLN A 892 -7.65 -4.07 19.25
CA GLN A 892 -8.04 -4.77 18.03
C GLN A 892 -7.19 -6.03 17.76
N PHE A 893 -6.88 -6.83 18.80
CA PHE A 893 -6.04 -8.06 18.66
C PHE A 893 -6.67 -9.39 19.08
N ASP A 894 -5.85 -10.42 18.93
CA ASP A 894 -5.93 -11.49 17.92
C ASP A 894 -6.16 -12.86 18.58
N THR A 895 -7.09 -12.91 19.52
CA THR A 895 -7.67 -14.18 19.93
C THR A 895 -9.17 -14.02 19.88
N PRO A 896 -9.87 -14.63 18.90
CA PRO A 896 -11.32 -14.68 18.96
C PRO A 896 -11.71 -15.33 20.29
N ALA A 897 -12.71 -14.79 20.97
CA ALA A 897 -13.21 -15.45 22.17
C ALA A 897 -13.66 -16.86 21.81
N ALA A 898 -13.49 -17.80 22.74
CA ALA A 898 -13.78 -19.20 22.50
C ALA A 898 -15.22 -19.38 21.98
N GLY A 899 -15.36 -20.00 20.81
CA GLY A 899 -16.65 -20.26 20.16
C GLY A 899 -17.22 -19.11 19.33
N THR A 900 -16.51 -17.98 19.19
CA THR A 900 -16.92 -16.90 18.27
C THR A 900 -16.77 -17.35 16.82
N PRO A 901 -17.74 -17.09 15.94
CA PRO A 901 -17.61 -17.42 14.52
C PRO A 901 -16.41 -16.71 13.87
N THR A 902 -15.72 -17.43 12.99
CA THR A 902 -14.57 -16.98 12.20
C THR A 902 -14.77 -17.35 10.74
N ASP A 903 -13.89 -16.86 9.87
CA ASP A 903 -13.76 -17.30 8.48
C ASP A 903 -13.78 -18.83 8.32
N SER A 904 -13.08 -19.56 9.18
CA SER A 904 -13.00 -21.02 9.15
C SER A 904 -14.29 -21.75 9.58
N THR A 905 -15.13 -21.14 10.42
CA THR A 905 -16.41 -21.75 10.85
C THR A 905 -17.56 -21.46 9.89
N GLU A 906 -17.52 -20.32 9.19
CA GLU A 906 -18.57 -19.83 8.28
C GLU A 906 -18.24 -20.03 6.78
N ALA A 907 -17.12 -20.66 6.45
CA ALA A 907 -16.72 -20.95 5.08
C ALA A 907 -17.63 -22.01 4.42
N GLU A 908 -18.25 -21.65 3.29
CA GLU A 908 -18.86 -22.61 2.35
C GLU A 908 -17.89 -22.97 1.23
N THR A 909 -18.01 -24.19 0.71
CA THR A 909 -17.02 -24.81 -0.19
C THR A 909 -17.32 -24.69 -1.69
N ASP A 910 -18.42 -24.05 -2.09
CA ASP A 910 -18.82 -24.01 -3.51
C ASP A 910 -19.62 -22.74 -3.84
N MET A 911 -18.94 -21.69 -4.29
CA MET A 911 -19.56 -20.45 -4.78
C MET A 911 -18.94 -20.05 -6.12
N THR A 912 -19.77 -19.94 -7.15
CA THR A 912 -19.35 -19.47 -8.47
C THR A 912 -19.31 -17.94 -8.49
N VAL A 913 -18.22 -17.40 -9.01
CA VAL A 913 -18.08 -15.96 -9.24
C VAL A 913 -19.02 -15.56 -10.38
N PRO A 914 -19.94 -14.60 -10.18
CA PRO A 914 -20.81 -14.13 -11.27
C PRO A 914 -19.99 -13.51 -12.41
N SER A 915 -20.40 -13.80 -13.64
CA SER A 915 -19.68 -13.39 -14.85
C SER A 915 -19.86 -11.92 -15.21
N ASP A 916 -20.55 -11.11 -14.44
CA ASP A 916 -20.68 -9.67 -14.63
C ASP A 916 -19.86 -8.86 -13.62
N LYS A 917 -19.24 -9.54 -12.65
CA LYS A 917 -18.49 -8.93 -11.55
C LYS A 917 -17.01 -8.77 -11.87
N THR A 918 -16.44 -7.70 -11.30
CA THR A 918 -15.06 -7.26 -11.42
C THR A 918 -14.45 -7.06 -10.03
N PRO A 919 -13.12 -6.98 -9.89
CA PRO A 919 -12.49 -6.66 -8.61
C PRO A 919 -13.06 -5.40 -7.94
N ASP A 920 -13.52 -4.42 -8.72
CA ASP A 920 -14.17 -3.21 -8.22
C ASP A 920 -15.48 -3.43 -7.46
N ASP A 921 -16.10 -4.62 -7.55
CA ASP A 921 -17.31 -5.00 -6.83
C ASP A 921 -17.05 -5.56 -5.43
N VAL A 922 -15.81 -6.01 -5.15
CA VAL A 922 -15.39 -6.60 -3.85
C VAL A 922 -14.35 -5.73 -3.13
N ASP A 923 -13.61 -4.91 -3.89
CA ASP A 923 -12.82 -3.77 -3.42
C ASP A 923 -13.67 -2.49 -3.39
#